data_AF-A0A9D1L313-F1
#
_entry.id   AF-A0A9D1L313-F1
#
_cell.length_a   1.000
_cell.length_b   1.000
_cell.length_c   1.000
_cell.angle_alpha   90.00
_cell.angle_beta   90.00
_cell.angle_gamma   90.00
#
_symmetry.space_group_name_H-M   'P 1'
#
loop_
_entity.id
_entity.type
_entity.pdbx_description
1 polymer ?
#
loop_
_entity_poly.entity_id
_entity_poly.type
_entity_poly.pdbx_seq_one_letter_code
_entity_poly.pdbx_strand_id
1 'polypeptide(L)'
;MKKRIAVAMVLVILLSVCVGTLAGCDEIIKLNEERDANQVVASVSYAGQTAYVYKYELSISFNSYAYVYHNYYGLSYEAAADYLLQSLAQRELLVLFAKDELVRRLNEEDGGSRTAATTDIADLLSGSELNRAIENVNDDLLSSVNSALESLINLGNNSSTDGSGSADEYEEYTGSDAITVRFDSQGGSSVDRQRIKSGTTAFEPDDPTYDGYTFYGWYTDAACTDGNEFDFSTVLTESTTLYAKWVEYTEPRPVREEAAEDPDADYDPDYDLPEAEWSPRALDENGRLTDAYRALITSGEVELDCLSSYSSAKKAEYLEQYLDSAVEDVADDLDSLHTSYEYYYQNELKTLLITKLERVIGSSASVTDEEVIARFESLVAKNKETFSDDASYETALTDALATTYYHRYTAPDSRYGFVANILLRMSDDDLAILTQMVEDGSYNGNTYVIEQKRDELLNAMSIKVSNPDYDPDYVCDNHTCESGSDCDPMTCPNHSCINDEPTVTGKGYNQIIDFAYNAETESFEIVYNVTVCPAMAYLPDEVPAFGSGDTVGIVQQIYNSLKAITDATVDGIDGHVLSKVESVYWIREMATAWLYLVGDDTGSTSSDSNNGGLGYLVAPEDAETDISYIDAFNEQGRALIANGTGSYVRNAADGAAKDNFYVFGDNFIESGSTSSAYAGIFILVCTYVPYDTNAWVPTFDEDGNVTGERQLTADDFTEEGVLPLDYVVEYGATLEECVTIRQQIEETILTSKQAALYEEAANAFGVENYQNISYNRSAYESLWKDLD
;
A
#
# COMPACT_ATOMS: atom_id res chain seq x y z
N MET A 1 -81.47 -6.21 -9.76
CA MET A 1 -80.28 -5.72 -10.49
C MET A 1 -79.95 -4.26 -10.20
N LYS A 2 -80.86 -3.29 -10.41
CA LYS A 2 -80.54 -1.84 -10.27
C LYS A 2 -79.94 -1.40 -8.92
N LYS A 3 -80.37 -1.96 -7.79
CA LYS A 3 -79.79 -1.65 -6.46
C LYS A 3 -78.38 -2.22 -6.23
N ARG A 4 -78.00 -3.33 -6.88
CA ARG A 4 -76.65 -3.93 -6.75
C ARG A 4 -75.61 -3.21 -7.61
N ILE A 5 -76.02 -2.72 -8.79
CA ILE A 5 -75.15 -1.94 -9.69
C ILE A 5 -74.87 -0.54 -9.10
N ALA A 6 -75.86 0.09 -8.47
CA ALA A 6 -75.66 1.37 -7.79
C ALA A 6 -74.71 1.27 -6.59
N VAL A 7 -74.78 0.18 -5.81
CA VAL A 7 -73.85 -0.05 -4.68
C VAL A 7 -72.43 -0.36 -5.18
N ALA A 8 -72.29 -1.13 -6.27
CA ALA A 8 -70.98 -1.40 -6.87
C ALA A 8 -70.33 -0.14 -7.47
N MET A 9 -71.09 0.73 -8.16
CA MET A 9 -70.56 2.00 -8.66
C MET A 9 -70.16 2.96 -7.53
N VAL A 10 -70.94 3.03 -6.45
CA VAL A 10 -70.59 3.84 -5.28
C VAL A 10 -69.33 3.29 -4.59
N LEU A 11 -69.17 1.97 -4.50
CA LEU A 11 -67.96 1.34 -3.96
C LEU A 11 -66.73 1.56 -4.84
N VAL A 12 -66.86 1.52 -6.18
CA VAL A 12 -65.74 1.80 -7.11
C VAL A 12 -65.33 3.27 -7.06
N ILE A 13 -66.30 4.20 -6.96
CA ILE A 13 -66.01 5.63 -6.80
C ILE A 13 -65.39 5.90 -5.42
N LEU A 14 -65.86 5.24 -4.35
CA LEU A 14 -65.25 5.34 -3.04
C LEU A 14 -63.83 4.74 -3.04
N LEU A 15 -63.59 3.60 -3.68
CA LEU A 15 -62.25 3.04 -3.81
C LEU A 15 -61.34 3.93 -4.65
N SER A 16 -61.81 4.50 -5.77
CA SER A 16 -60.99 5.39 -6.59
C SER A 16 -60.69 6.72 -5.91
N VAL A 17 -61.63 7.25 -5.11
CA VAL A 17 -61.40 8.44 -4.28
C VAL A 17 -60.45 8.10 -3.13
N CYS A 18 -60.56 6.93 -2.50
CA CYS A 18 -59.64 6.47 -1.46
C CYS A 18 -58.22 6.24 -2.00
N VAL A 19 -58.05 5.63 -3.17
CA VAL A 19 -56.73 5.41 -3.81
C VAL A 19 -56.14 6.75 -4.27
N GLY A 20 -56.94 7.66 -4.84
CA GLY A 20 -56.49 9.01 -5.19
C GLY A 20 -56.11 9.88 -3.98
N THR A 21 -56.80 9.72 -2.84
CA THR A 21 -56.40 10.39 -1.58
C THR A 21 -55.18 9.75 -0.93
N LEU A 22 -54.95 8.43 -1.10
CA LEU A 22 -53.76 7.76 -0.56
C LEU A 22 -52.50 8.11 -1.36
N ALA A 23 -52.56 8.11 -2.69
CA ALA A 23 -51.45 8.58 -3.55
C ALA A 23 -51.17 10.08 -3.35
N GLY A 24 -52.20 10.91 -3.22
CA GLY A 24 -52.03 12.32 -2.91
C GLY A 24 -51.51 12.60 -1.50
N CYS A 25 -51.78 11.72 -0.52
CA CYS A 25 -51.17 11.83 0.81
C CYS A 25 -49.67 11.50 0.78
N ASP A 26 -49.26 10.51 -0.02
CA ASP A 26 -47.86 10.10 -0.16
C ASP A 26 -47.01 11.21 -0.81
N GLU A 27 -47.54 11.83 -1.88
CA GLU A 27 -46.92 12.98 -2.53
C GLU A 27 -46.86 14.22 -1.61
N ILE A 28 -47.89 14.45 -0.79
CA ILE A 28 -47.89 15.52 0.22
C ILE A 28 -46.90 15.24 1.36
N ILE A 29 -46.70 13.97 1.75
CA ILE A 29 -45.72 13.60 2.78
C ILE A 29 -44.31 13.85 2.25
N LYS A 30 -43.98 13.35 1.04
CA LYS A 30 -42.69 13.60 0.38
C LYS A 30 -42.38 15.09 0.23
N LEU A 31 -43.35 15.88 -0.26
CA LEU A 31 -43.20 17.34 -0.37
C LEU A 31 -43.03 18.03 0.99
N ASN A 32 -43.59 17.48 2.06
CA ASN A 32 -43.40 18.04 3.40
C ASN A 32 -42.04 17.66 3.99
N GLU A 33 -41.55 16.46 3.75
CA GLU A 33 -40.22 15.98 4.14
C GLU A 33 -39.14 16.76 3.40
N GLU A 34 -39.24 16.89 2.07
CA GLU A 34 -38.32 17.69 1.25
C GLU A 34 -38.32 19.17 1.69
N ARG A 35 -39.49 19.73 2.01
CA ARG A 35 -39.58 21.10 2.54
C ARG A 35 -38.95 21.22 3.93
N ASP A 36 -39.04 20.20 4.77
CA ASP A 36 -38.44 20.19 6.10
C ASP A 36 -36.91 20.08 6.02
N ALA A 37 -36.41 19.17 5.19
CA ALA A 37 -35.00 19.01 4.87
C ALA A 37 -34.37 20.30 4.32
N ASN A 38 -35.07 21.01 3.44
CA ASN A 38 -34.62 22.27 2.85
C ASN A 38 -34.84 23.51 3.74
N GLN A 39 -35.17 23.35 5.02
CA GLN A 39 -35.22 24.49 5.94
C GLN A 39 -33.82 25.04 6.20
N VAL A 40 -33.68 26.37 6.11
CA VAL A 40 -32.45 27.07 6.49
C VAL A 40 -32.31 27.06 8.01
N VAL A 41 -31.24 26.39 8.48
CA VAL A 41 -30.88 26.28 9.90
C VAL A 41 -29.80 27.29 10.29
N ALA A 42 -28.97 27.74 9.34
CA ALA A 42 -28.11 28.91 9.50
C ALA A 42 -28.00 29.71 8.19
N SER A 43 -27.80 31.03 8.30
CA SER A 43 -27.49 31.91 7.18
C SER A 43 -26.23 32.70 7.48
N VAL A 44 -25.36 32.84 6.48
CA VAL A 44 -24.07 33.52 6.58
C VAL A 44 -24.01 34.61 5.51
N SER A 45 -23.62 35.83 5.87
CA SER A 45 -23.53 36.93 4.91
C SER A 45 -22.21 37.69 5.02
N TYR A 46 -21.43 37.75 3.94
CA TYR A 46 -20.15 38.45 3.91
C TYR A 46 -19.87 39.04 2.52
N ALA A 47 -19.28 40.23 2.44
CA ALA A 47 -18.92 40.90 1.18
C ALA A 47 -20.04 40.95 0.10
N GLY A 48 -21.30 41.11 0.52
CA GLY A 48 -22.47 41.12 -0.40
C GLY A 48 -22.90 39.73 -0.88
N GLN A 49 -22.26 38.68 -0.40
CA GLN A 49 -22.59 37.27 -0.64
C GLN A 49 -23.51 36.75 0.48
N THR A 50 -24.22 35.65 0.21
CA THR A 50 -24.99 34.94 1.23
C THR A 50 -24.93 33.45 0.98
N ALA A 51 -24.62 32.69 2.02
CA ALA A 51 -24.63 31.23 2.05
C ALA A 51 -25.64 30.74 3.10
N TYR A 52 -26.11 29.52 2.93
CA TYR A 52 -27.09 28.89 3.80
C TYR A 52 -26.59 27.51 4.19
N VAL A 53 -26.87 27.13 5.44
CA VAL A 53 -26.80 25.74 5.89
C VAL A 53 -28.23 25.24 6.00
N TYR A 54 -28.51 24.14 5.33
CA TYR A 54 -29.82 23.49 5.31
C TYR A 54 -29.91 22.38 6.36
N LYS A 55 -31.15 22.05 6.74
CA LYS A 55 -31.40 21.04 7.78
C LYS A 55 -30.86 19.67 7.39
N TYR A 56 -30.93 19.27 6.13
CA TYR A 56 -30.40 17.99 5.67
C TYR A 56 -28.87 17.90 5.88
N GLU A 57 -28.12 18.95 5.57
CA GLU A 57 -26.65 18.99 5.77
C GLU A 57 -26.27 18.80 7.24
N LEU A 58 -27.00 19.48 8.14
CA LEU A 58 -26.85 19.29 9.58
C LEU A 58 -27.26 17.87 10.00
N SER A 59 -28.32 17.32 9.41
CA SER A 59 -28.82 15.97 9.75
C SER A 59 -27.83 14.89 9.35
N ILE A 60 -27.24 14.97 8.16
CA ILE A 60 -26.17 14.07 7.69
C ILE A 60 -25.00 14.12 8.69
N SER A 61 -24.50 15.33 8.98
CA SER A 61 -23.39 15.52 9.92
C SER A 61 -23.72 15.00 11.33
N PHE A 62 -24.94 15.23 11.78
CA PHE A 62 -25.42 14.77 13.09
C PHE A 62 -25.50 13.25 13.16
N ASN A 63 -26.06 12.60 12.15
CA ASN A 63 -26.17 11.14 12.10
C ASN A 63 -24.79 10.47 12.09
N SER A 64 -23.80 11.06 11.40
CA SER A 64 -22.44 10.52 11.34
C SER A 64 -21.66 10.74 12.64
N TYR A 65 -21.77 11.92 13.27
CA TYR A 65 -20.81 12.33 14.31
C TYR A 65 -21.40 12.52 15.71
N ALA A 66 -22.71 12.71 15.87
CA ALA A 66 -23.29 13.04 17.17
C ALA A 66 -23.05 11.95 18.22
N TYR A 67 -23.06 10.68 17.82
CA TYR A 67 -22.72 9.57 18.70
C TYR A 67 -21.30 9.69 19.27
N VAL A 68 -20.33 10.13 18.47
CA VAL A 68 -18.94 10.31 18.90
C VAL A 68 -18.84 11.46 19.89
N TYR A 69 -19.43 12.61 19.58
CA TYR A 69 -19.48 13.77 20.48
C TYR A 69 -20.17 13.46 21.81
N HIS A 70 -21.21 12.64 21.79
CA HIS A 70 -21.91 12.22 22.98
C HIS A 70 -21.07 11.27 23.86
N ASN A 71 -20.59 10.16 23.28
CA ASN A 71 -19.98 9.08 24.06
C ASN A 71 -18.51 9.33 24.39
N TYR A 72 -17.74 9.98 23.51
CA TYR A 72 -16.31 10.22 23.73
C TYR A 72 -16.04 11.58 24.36
N TYR A 73 -16.76 12.62 23.93
CA TYR A 73 -16.54 14.00 24.41
C TYR A 73 -17.53 14.44 25.51
N GLY A 74 -18.53 13.61 25.83
CA GLY A 74 -19.47 13.85 26.94
C GLY A 74 -20.47 14.99 26.69
N LEU A 75 -20.69 15.37 25.43
CA LEU A 75 -21.67 16.39 25.06
C LEU A 75 -23.09 15.81 25.08
N SER A 76 -24.09 16.62 25.44
CA SER A 76 -25.50 16.26 25.15
C SER A 76 -25.75 16.24 23.64
N TYR A 77 -26.75 15.51 23.15
CA TYR A 77 -27.13 15.55 21.72
C TYR A 77 -27.49 16.96 21.26
N GLU A 78 -28.12 17.79 22.11
CA GLU A 78 -28.33 19.22 21.85
C GLU A 78 -27.01 19.95 21.57
N ALA A 79 -26.06 19.88 22.49
CA ALA A 79 -24.75 20.52 22.35
C ALA A 79 -23.95 19.99 21.15
N ALA A 80 -24.06 18.71 20.81
CA ALA A 80 -23.45 18.14 19.62
C ALA A 80 -24.06 18.73 18.33
N ALA A 81 -25.39 18.86 18.27
CA ALA A 81 -26.07 19.50 17.13
C ALA A 81 -25.69 20.98 16.99
N ASP A 82 -25.65 21.73 18.10
CA ASP A 82 -25.25 23.14 18.10
C ASP A 82 -23.79 23.30 17.61
N TYR A 83 -22.88 22.43 18.05
CA TYR A 83 -21.48 22.43 17.63
C TYR A 83 -21.30 22.11 16.15
N LEU A 84 -21.97 21.07 15.64
CA LEU A 84 -21.94 20.70 14.23
C LEU A 84 -22.49 21.83 13.35
N LEU A 85 -23.60 22.45 13.74
CA LEU A 85 -24.16 23.59 13.01
C LEU A 85 -23.22 24.80 13.03
N GLN A 86 -22.56 25.05 14.15
CA GLN A 86 -21.56 26.11 14.24
C GLN A 86 -20.40 25.83 13.27
N SER A 87 -19.88 24.61 13.22
CA SER A 87 -18.81 24.20 12.32
C SER A 87 -19.21 24.38 10.85
N LEU A 88 -20.40 23.90 10.45
CA LEU A 88 -20.91 24.07 9.08
C LEU A 88 -21.05 25.55 8.70
N ALA A 89 -21.59 26.38 9.58
CA ALA A 89 -21.76 27.81 9.31
C ALA A 89 -20.42 28.57 9.28
N GLN A 90 -19.44 28.17 10.09
CA GLN A 90 -18.09 28.71 10.05
C GLN A 90 -17.36 28.32 8.76
N ARG A 91 -17.55 27.08 8.27
CA ARG A 91 -17.06 26.64 6.96
C ARG A 91 -17.61 27.51 5.84
N GLU A 92 -18.93 27.74 5.80
CA GLU A 92 -19.52 28.63 4.80
C GLU A 92 -19.00 30.08 4.90
N LEU A 93 -18.78 30.59 6.11
CA LEU A 93 -18.17 31.92 6.30
C LEU A 93 -16.73 31.97 5.74
N LEU A 94 -15.94 30.91 5.94
CA LEU A 94 -14.59 30.78 5.41
C LEU A 94 -14.58 30.68 3.88
N VAL A 95 -15.54 29.97 3.27
CA VAL A 95 -15.72 29.92 1.82
C VAL A 95 -16.01 31.32 1.25
N LEU A 96 -16.92 32.08 1.87
CA LEU A 96 -17.21 33.45 1.43
C LEU A 96 -15.98 34.36 1.53
N PHE A 97 -15.13 34.16 2.54
CA PHE A 97 -13.86 34.87 2.69
C PHE A 97 -12.85 34.48 1.61
N ALA A 98 -12.63 33.17 1.41
CA ALA A 98 -11.72 32.66 0.39
C ALA A 98 -12.05 33.24 -0.98
N LYS A 99 -13.35 33.23 -1.32
CA LYS A 99 -13.86 33.79 -2.58
C LYS A 99 -13.61 35.29 -2.71
N ASP A 100 -13.86 36.07 -1.66
CA ASP A 100 -13.64 37.52 -1.65
C ASP A 100 -12.16 37.87 -1.77
N GLU A 101 -11.31 37.19 -1.02
CA GLU A 101 -9.87 37.42 -0.99
C GLU A 101 -9.18 37.02 -2.30
N LEU A 102 -9.56 35.89 -2.91
CA LEU A 102 -9.04 35.48 -4.22
C LEU A 102 -9.52 36.41 -5.34
N VAL A 103 -10.79 36.84 -5.33
CA VAL A 103 -11.28 37.86 -6.27
C VAL A 103 -10.52 39.18 -6.13
N ARG A 104 -10.25 39.61 -4.89
CA ARG A 104 -9.46 40.82 -4.62
C ARG A 104 -8.06 40.71 -5.22
N ARG A 105 -7.37 39.58 -5.01
CA ARG A 105 -6.01 39.35 -5.54
C ARG A 105 -5.97 39.27 -7.05
N LEU A 106 -6.90 38.57 -7.68
CA LEU A 106 -7.01 38.53 -9.14
C LEU A 106 -7.20 39.92 -9.73
N ASN A 107 -8.07 40.75 -9.13
CA ASN A 107 -8.26 42.12 -9.57
C ASN A 107 -7.00 42.99 -9.38
N GLU A 108 -6.19 42.73 -8.35
CA GLU A 108 -4.91 43.42 -8.13
C GLU A 108 -3.86 43.03 -9.18
N GLU A 109 -3.86 41.77 -9.59
CA GLU A 109 -2.95 41.23 -10.60
C GLU A 109 -3.28 41.73 -12.01
N ASP A 110 -4.56 41.67 -12.42
CA ASP A 110 -4.96 41.95 -13.80
C ASP A 110 -5.66 43.31 -14.01
N GLY A 111 -5.85 44.08 -12.93
CA GLY A 111 -6.54 45.37 -12.98
C GLY A 111 -8.06 45.26 -13.17
N GLY A 112 -8.64 44.10 -12.87
CA GLY A 112 -10.05 43.80 -13.00
C GLY A 112 -10.98 44.57 -12.06
N SER A 113 -12.28 44.27 -12.14
CA SER A 113 -13.32 44.87 -11.30
C SER A 113 -14.40 43.85 -10.91
N ARG A 114 -13.98 42.59 -10.75
CA ARG A 114 -14.83 41.47 -10.33
C ARG A 114 -15.35 41.70 -8.91
N THR A 115 -16.48 41.08 -8.57
CA THR A 115 -17.01 41.08 -7.20
C THR A 115 -17.29 39.66 -6.77
N ALA A 116 -16.98 39.33 -5.51
CA ALA A 116 -17.19 37.98 -4.96
C ALA A 116 -18.64 37.49 -5.09
N ALA A 117 -19.61 38.41 -5.02
CA ALA A 117 -21.03 38.11 -5.19
C ALA A 117 -21.45 37.64 -6.59
N THR A 118 -20.63 37.89 -7.62
CA THR A 118 -20.97 37.61 -9.03
C THR A 118 -19.96 36.73 -9.76
N THR A 119 -18.86 36.38 -9.12
CA THR A 119 -17.86 35.46 -9.66
C THR A 119 -18.21 34.05 -9.20
N ASP A 120 -18.09 33.04 -10.04
CA ASP A 120 -18.33 31.66 -9.60
C ASP A 120 -17.05 31.07 -9.00
N ILE A 121 -17.17 30.04 -8.14
CA ILE A 121 -15.99 29.41 -7.53
C ILE A 121 -15.09 28.80 -8.61
N ALA A 122 -15.70 28.18 -9.62
CA ALA A 122 -14.97 27.58 -10.73
C ALA A 122 -14.10 28.58 -11.50
N ASP A 123 -14.50 29.85 -11.59
CA ASP A 123 -13.71 30.91 -12.24
C ASP A 123 -12.44 31.30 -11.44
N LEU A 124 -12.31 30.82 -10.20
CA LEU A 124 -11.17 31.08 -9.31
C LEU A 124 -10.20 29.90 -9.24
N LEU A 125 -10.56 28.75 -9.79
CA LEU A 125 -9.78 27.52 -9.77
C LEU A 125 -9.11 27.29 -11.14
N SER A 126 -7.98 26.59 -11.15
CA SER A 126 -7.30 26.17 -12.39
C SER A 126 -8.02 24.99 -13.05
N GLY A 127 -7.71 24.68 -14.30
CA GLY A 127 -8.20 23.45 -14.94
C GLY A 127 -7.84 22.18 -14.16
N SER A 128 -6.64 22.10 -13.58
CA SER A 128 -6.19 20.97 -12.75
C SER A 128 -7.01 20.83 -11.46
N GLU A 129 -7.30 21.94 -10.77
CA GLU A 129 -8.18 21.96 -9.59
C GLU A 129 -9.62 21.55 -9.94
N LEU A 130 -10.15 22.02 -11.07
CA LEU A 130 -11.49 21.65 -11.52
C LEU A 130 -11.61 20.17 -11.87
N ASN A 131 -10.58 19.61 -12.49
CA ASN A 131 -10.51 18.19 -12.80
C ASN A 131 -10.37 17.35 -11.52
N ARG A 132 -9.51 17.76 -10.59
CA ARG A 132 -9.36 17.11 -9.29
C ARG A 132 -10.67 17.04 -8.51
N ALA A 133 -11.51 18.08 -8.59
CA ALA A 133 -12.84 18.04 -8.00
C ALA A 133 -13.77 16.99 -8.62
N ILE A 134 -13.59 16.68 -9.91
CA ILE A 134 -14.35 15.62 -10.58
C ILE A 134 -13.85 14.25 -10.12
N GLU A 135 -12.53 14.07 -10.08
CA GLU A 135 -11.85 12.83 -9.65
C GLU A 135 -12.22 12.47 -8.21
N ASN A 136 -12.05 13.38 -7.26
CA ASN A 136 -12.39 13.11 -5.85
C ASN A 136 -13.86 12.69 -5.67
N VAL A 137 -14.79 13.35 -6.38
CA VAL A 137 -16.22 13.00 -6.32
C VAL A 137 -16.50 11.67 -7.01
N ASN A 138 -15.81 11.38 -8.11
CA ASN A 138 -15.91 10.11 -8.80
C ASN A 138 -15.41 8.97 -7.90
N ASP A 139 -14.32 9.15 -7.16
CA ASP A 139 -13.72 8.15 -6.28
C ASP A 139 -14.60 7.85 -5.05
N ASP A 140 -15.13 8.90 -4.41
CA ASP A 140 -16.09 8.77 -3.32
C ASP A 140 -17.35 8.00 -3.77
N LEU A 141 -17.83 8.31 -4.96
CA LEU A 141 -18.98 7.63 -5.55
C LEU A 141 -18.62 6.19 -5.94
N LEU A 142 -17.44 5.97 -6.51
CA LEU A 142 -16.97 4.65 -6.93
C LEU A 142 -16.94 3.71 -5.74
N SER A 143 -16.48 4.16 -4.57
CA SER A 143 -16.51 3.40 -3.32
C SER A 143 -17.93 2.97 -2.94
N SER A 144 -18.92 3.85 -3.13
CA SER A 144 -20.34 3.56 -2.87
C SER A 144 -20.92 2.59 -3.91
N VAL A 145 -20.60 2.78 -5.20
CA VAL A 145 -21.00 1.88 -6.28
C VAL A 145 -20.39 0.50 -6.11
N ASN A 146 -19.13 0.42 -5.69
CA ASN A 146 -18.42 -0.82 -5.40
C ASN A 146 -19.13 -1.61 -4.29
N SER A 147 -19.48 -0.93 -3.19
CA SER A 147 -20.23 -1.53 -2.08
C SER A 147 -21.64 -2.00 -2.49
N ALA A 148 -22.37 -1.19 -3.27
CA ALA A 148 -23.70 -1.54 -3.76
C ALA A 148 -23.65 -2.72 -4.75
N LEU A 149 -22.65 -2.72 -5.65
CA LEU A 149 -22.43 -3.78 -6.61
C LEU A 149 -22.09 -5.10 -5.93
N GLU A 150 -21.19 -5.09 -4.94
CA GLU A 150 -20.84 -6.25 -4.14
C GLU A 150 -22.08 -6.86 -3.45
N SER A 151 -22.92 -6.01 -2.85
CA SER A 151 -24.19 -6.41 -2.23
C SER A 151 -25.12 -7.09 -3.25
N LEU A 152 -25.29 -6.52 -4.44
CA LEU A 152 -26.14 -7.07 -5.49
C LEU A 152 -25.60 -8.38 -6.07
N ILE A 153 -24.28 -8.52 -6.23
CA ILE A 153 -23.64 -9.77 -6.65
C ILE A 153 -23.89 -10.86 -5.60
N ASN A 154 -23.72 -10.54 -4.32
CA ASN A 154 -23.96 -11.48 -3.23
C ASN A 154 -25.44 -11.90 -3.14
N LEU A 155 -26.38 -10.96 -3.33
CA LEU A 155 -27.81 -11.25 -3.41
C LEU A 155 -28.18 -12.05 -4.67
N GLY A 156 -27.55 -11.72 -5.79
CA GLY A 156 -27.74 -12.35 -7.09
C GLY A 156 -27.28 -13.80 -7.14
N ASN A 157 -26.12 -14.08 -6.56
CA ASN A 157 -25.60 -15.44 -6.36
C ASN A 157 -26.56 -16.25 -5.47
N ASN A 158 -27.19 -15.61 -4.48
CA ASN A 158 -28.23 -16.21 -3.64
C ASN A 158 -29.62 -16.32 -4.31
N SER A 159 -29.88 -15.60 -5.41
CA SER A 159 -31.21 -15.46 -6.04
C SER A 159 -31.44 -16.42 -7.22
N SER A 160 -30.52 -17.32 -7.55
CA SER A 160 -30.68 -18.26 -8.68
C SER A 160 -31.60 -19.46 -8.41
N THR A 161 -32.46 -19.39 -7.38
CA THR A 161 -33.60 -20.31 -7.18
C THR A 161 -34.93 -19.57 -7.19
N ASP A 162 -35.68 -19.74 -8.27
CA ASP A 162 -37.00 -19.17 -8.49
C ASP A 162 -38.05 -19.80 -7.56
N GLY A 163 -38.66 -19.00 -6.68
CA GLY A 163 -39.96 -19.32 -6.08
C GLY A 163 -40.15 -19.00 -4.59
N SER A 164 -40.58 -17.78 -4.29
CA SER A 164 -41.33 -17.32 -3.11
C SER A 164 -41.20 -18.10 -1.78
N GLY A 165 -40.60 -17.45 -0.78
CA GLY A 165 -40.97 -17.62 0.61
C GLY A 165 -39.80 -17.58 1.57
N SER A 166 -39.81 -16.59 2.46
CA SER A 166 -39.23 -16.61 3.81
C SER A 166 -37.70 -16.78 3.95
N ALA A 167 -37.15 -16.19 5.01
CA ALA A 167 -35.90 -16.67 5.58
C ALA A 167 -36.11 -18.15 5.94
N ASP A 168 -35.54 -19.07 5.18
CA ASP A 168 -35.70 -20.50 5.44
C ASP A 168 -34.62 -20.95 6.42
N GLU A 169 -34.94 -20.75 7.69
CA GLU A 169 -34.55 -21.64 8.77
C GLU A 169 -34.66 -23.09 8.28
N TYR A 170 -33.56 -23.84 8.30
CA TYR A 170 -33.55 -25.27 7.97
C TYR A 170 -34.65 -26.01 8.77
N GLU A 171 -35.70 -26.48 8.10
CA GLU A 171 -36.73 -27.30 8.76
C GLU A 171 -36.28 -28.77 8.82
N GLU A 172 -35.99 -29.25 10.03
CA GLU A 172 -35.53 -30.61 10.27
C GLU A 172 -36.54 -31.67 9.79
N TYR A 173 -36.16 -32.56 8.86
CA TYR A 173 -37.08 -33.61 8.37
C TYR A 173 -37.33 -34.67 9.46
N THR A 174 -38.54 -34.68 10.04
CA THR A 174 -38.92 -35.61 11.12
C THR A 174 -39.63 -36.89 10.65
N GLY A 175 -39.61 -37.20 9.35
CA GLY A 175 -40.21 -38.43 8.81
C GLY A 175 -39.57 -39.72 9.33
N SER A 176 -40.27 -40.85 9.26
CA SER A 176 -39.74 -42.15 9.75
C SER A 176 -38.61 -42.72 8.89
N ASP A 177 -38.41 -42.17 7.69
CA ASP A 177 -37.35 -42.44 6.72
C ASP A 177 -36.24 -41.37 6.72
N ALA A 178 -36.15 -40.56 7.79
CA ALA A 178 -35.10 -39.56 7.94
C ALA A 178 -33.72 -40.21 8.18
N ILE A 179 -32.70 -39.68 7.51
CA ILE A 179 -31.28 -40.00 7.68
C ILE A 179 -30.54 -38.76 8.21
N THR A 180 -29.44 -38.96 8.93
CA THR A 180 -28.66 -37.87 9.55
C THR A 180 -27.34 -37.65 8.82
N VAL A 181 -27.07 -36.40 8.47
CA VAL A 181 -25.78 -35.92 7.96
C VAL A 181 -25.09 -35.17 9.09
N ARG A 182 -23.89 -35.61 9.47
CA ARG A 182 -23.08 -34.99 10.52
C ARG A 182 -21.90 -34.27 9.88
N PHE A 183 -21.59 -33.09 10.41
CA PHE A 183 -20.41 -32.32 10.05
C PHE A 183 -19.42 -32.40 11.20
N ASP A 184 -18.24 -32.93 10.92
CA ASP A 184 -17.11 -32.95 11.84
C ASP A 184 -16.09 -31.93 11.34
N SER A 185 -16.11 -30.74 11.95
CA SER A 185 -15.26 -29.61 11.55
C SER A 185 -13.77 -29.83 11.85
N GLN A 186 -13.34 -31.01 12.34
CA GLN A 186 -11.93 -31.38 12.55
C GLN A 186 -11.08 -30.34 13.32
N GLY A 187 -11.69 -29.59 14.25
CA GLY A 187 -11.00 -28.56 15.04
C GLY A 187 -11.48 -27.12 14.81
N GLY A 188 -12.17 -26.87 13.68
CA GLY A 188 -12.81 -25.58 13.40
C GLY A 188 -14.13 -25.35 14.16
N SER A 189 -14.80 -24.25 13.83
CA SER A 189 -16.06 -23.82 14.44
C SER A 189 -17.19 -24.86 14.23
N SER A 190 -18.11 -24.91 15.19
CA SER A 190 -19.14 -25.95 15.23
C SER A 190 -20.18 -25.77 14.13
N VAL A 191 -20.47 -26.83 13.39
CA VAL A 191 -21.51 -26.87 12.35
C VAL A 191 -22.65 -27.79 12.78
N ASP A 192 -23.90 -27.32 12.65
CA ASP A 192 -25.08 -28.07 13.06
C ASP A 192 -25.39 -29.25 12.13
N ARG A 193 -25.77 -30.39 12.72
CA ARG A 193 -26.15 -31.59 11.95
C ARG A 193 -27.48 -31.40 11.22
N GLN A 194 -27.64 -32.12 10.11
CA GLN A 194 -28.88 -32.14 9.35
C GLN A 194 -29.57 -33.50 9.40
N ARG A 195 -30.90 -33.50 9.47
CA ARG A 195 -31.78 -34.63 9.15
C ARG A 195 -32.54 -34.38 7.86
N ILE A 196 -32.28 -35.21 6.87
CA ILE A 196 -32.89 -35.15 5.55
C ILE A 196 -33.68 -36.43 5.29
N LYS A 197 -34.54 -36.42 4.26
CA LYS A 197 -35.25 -37.63 3.84
C LYS A 197 -34.30 -38.57 3.11
N SER A 198 -34.37 -39.87 3.38
CA SER A 198 -33.60 -40.86 2.60
C SER A 198 -33.91 -40.73 1.10
N GLY A 199 -32.85 -40.64 0.28
CA GLY A 199 -32.96 -40.44 -1.16
C GLY A 199 -33.01 -38.98 -1.59
N THR A 200 -32.62 -38.04 -0.74
CA THR A 200 -32.40 -36.62 -1.07
C THR A 200 -30.96 -36.19 -0.77
N THR A 201 -30.61 -34.97 -1.16
CA THR A 201 -29.29 -34.35 -0.90
C THR A 201 -29.24 -33.67 0.46
N ALA A 202 -28.03 -33.42 0.96
CA ALA A 202 -27.78 -32.56 2.12
C ALA A 202 -27.71 -31.09 1.70
N PHE A 203 -27.92 -30.17 2.63
CA PHE A 203 -27.64 -28.74 2.43
C PHE A 203 -26.17 -28.47 2.79
N GLU A 204 -25.50 -27.62 2.03
CA GLU A 204 -24.13 -27.21 2.33
C GLU A 204 -24.18 -26.14 3.43
N PRO A 205 -23.57 -26.36 4.61
CA PRO A 205 -23.56 -25.37 5.69
C PRO A 205 -22.63 -24.19 5.36
N ASP A 206 -22.77 -23.08 6.08
CA ASP A 206 -21.75 -22.02 6.09
C ASP A 206 -20.38 -22.60 6.46
N ASP A 207 -19.33 -22.08 5.83
CA ASP A 207 -17.98 -22.56 6.05
C ASP A 207 -17.58 -22.40 7.52
N PRO A 208 -17.12 -23.48 8.19
CA PRO A 208 -16.58 -23.34 9.52
C PRO A 208 -15.32 -22.46 9.46
N THR A 209 -14.95 -21.89 10.60
CA THR A 209 -13.73 -21.09 10.74
C THR A 209 -12.73 -21.80 11.65
N TYR A 210 -11.45 -21.75 11.32
CA TYR A 210 -10.38 -22.29 12.17
C TYR A 210 -9.17 -21.35 12.12
N ASP A 211 -8.84 -20.73 13.26
CA ASP A 211 -7.79 -19.71 13.33
C ASP A 211 -6.45 -20.25 12.78
N GLY A 212 -5.89 -19.58 11.78
CA GLY A 212 -4.64 -19.96 11.12
C GLY A 212 -4.77 -20.99 9.99
N TYR A 213 -5.99 -21.34 9.55
CA TYR A 213 -6.23 -22.33 8.51
C TYR A 213 -7.34 -21.90 7.54
N THR A 214 -7.20 -22.22 6.26
CA THR A 214 -8.22 -22.04 5.23
C THR A 214 -9.07 -23.29 5.09
N PHE A 215 -10.40 -23.14 5.08
CA PHE A 215 -11.35 -24.23 4.85
C PHE A 215 -11.36 -24.63 3.37
N TYR A 216 -11.11 -25.90 3.06
CA TYR A 216 -10.99 -26.40 1.68
C TYR A 216 -12.19 -27.24 1.23
N GLY A 217 -13.10 -27.59 2.15
CA GLY A 217 -14.32 -28.34 1.83
C GLY A 217 -14.52 -29.61 2.66
N TRP A 218 -15.60 -30.32 2.35
CA TRP A 218 -16.08 -31.48 3.09
C TRP A 218 -15.72 -32.80 2.41
N TYR A 219 -15.27 -33.80 3.18
CA TYR A 219 -14.81 -35.10 2.68
C TYR A 219 -15.57 -36.25 3.34
N THR A 220 -15.67 -37.39 2.63
CA THR A 220 -16.38 -38.58 3.15
C THR A 220 -15.55 -39.45 4.11
N ASP A 221 -14.26 -39.15 4.25
CA ASP A 221 -13.34 -39.81 5.19
C ASP A 221 -12.55 -38.80 6.03
N ALA A 222 -12.19 -39.20 7.25
CA ALA A 222 -11.50 -38.33 8.20
C ALA A 222 -10.05 -38.01 7.83
N ALA A 223 -9.43 -38.76 6.90
CA ALA A 223 -8.09 -38.47 6.41
C ALA A 223 -8.12 -37.44 5.26
N CYS A 224 -9.31 -37.02 4.82
CA CYS A 224 -9.53 -36.09 3.71
C CYS A 224 -8.73 -36.49 2.47
N THR A 225 -8.82 -37.77 2.11
CA THR A 225 -8.04 -38.35 1.00
C THR A 225 -8.50 -37.76 -0.33
N ASP A 226 -7.56 -37.29 -1.16
CA ASP A 226 -7.88 -36.72 -2.48
C ASP A 226 -8.66 -37.74 -3.34
N GLY A 227 -9.77 -37.29 -3.93
CA GLY A 227 -10.76 -38.13 -4.63
C GLY A 227 -11.95 -38.60 -3.80
N ASN A 228 -12.00 -38.26 -2.49
CA ASN A 228 -13.14 -38.52 -1.61
C ASN A 228 -13.88 -37.24 -1.18
N GLU A 229 -13.73 -36.16 -1.96
CA GLU A 229 -14.47 -34.91 -1.80
C GLU A 229 -15.97 -35.18 -1.83
N PHE A 230 -16.71 -34.54 -0.94
CA PHE A 230 -18.16 -34.68 -0.89
C PHE A 230 -18.83 -33.60 -1.72
N ASP A 231 -19.44 -34.00 -2.83
CA ASP A 231 -20.32 -33.17 -3.63
C ASP A 231 -21.73 -33.15 -3.01
N PHE A 232 -22.22 -31.99 -2.59
CA PHE A 232 -23.56 -31.82 -1.97
C PHE A 232 -24.72 -32.09 -2.93
N SER A 233 -24.47 -32.23 -4.23
CA SER A 233 -25.45 -32.76 -5.19
C SER A 233 -25.64 -34.28 -5.07
N THR A 234 -24.82 -34.97 -4.27
CA THR A 234 -24.88 -36.42 -4.05
C THR A 234 -26.12 -36.81 -3.23
N VAL A 235 -26.97 -37.66 -3.82
CA VAL A 235 -28.14 -38.22 -3.13
C VAL A 235 -27.71 -39.21 -2.05
N LEU A 236 -28.08 -38.92 -0.80
CA LEU A 236 -27.80 -39.77 0.34
C LEU A 236 -28.97 -40.70 0.63
N THR A 237 -28.67 -42.00 0.78
CA THR A 237 -29.66 -43.02 1.14
C THR A 237 -29.42 -43.62 2.53
N GLU A 238 -28.33 -43.23 3.18
CA GLU A 238 -27.98 -43.61 4.54
C GLU A 238 -27.34 -42.43 5.28
N SER A 239 -27.22 -42.54 6.61
CA SER A 239 -26.64 -41.47 7.43
C SER A 239 -25.13 -41.40 7.25
N THR A 240 -24.60 -40.20 6.98
CA THR A 240 -23.20 -39.97 6.61
C THR A 240 -22.56 -38.95 7.57
N THR A 241 -21.24 -39.03 7.75
CA THR A 241 -20.45 -37.99 8.42
C THR A 241 -19.47 -37.40 7.41
N LEU A 242 -19.40 -36.09 7.34
CA LEU A 242 -18.53 -35.31 6.48
C LEU A 242 -17.46 -34.63 7.34
N TYR A 243 -16.22 -34.65 6.87
CA TYR A 243 -15.05 -34.17 7.60
C TYR A 243 -14.48 -32.94 6.90
N ALA A 244 -14.22 -31.87 7.65
CA ALA A 244 -13.63 -30.65 7.12
C ALA A 244 -12.15 -30.85 6.79
N LYS A 245 -11.73 -30.47 5.58
CA LYS A 245 -10.31 -30.36 5.21
C LYS A 245 -9.84 -28.93 5.46
N TRP A 246 -8.72 -28.83 6.16
CA TRP A 246 -8.05 -27.59 6.48
C TRP A 246 -6.67 -27.58 5.86
N VAL A 247 -6.28 -26.43 5.31
CA VAL A 247 -4.91 -26.17 4.87
C VAL A 247 -4.39 -25.03 5.73
N GLU A 248 -3.17 -25.14 6.22
CA GLU A 248 -2.54 -24.08 7.01
C GLU A 248 -2.47 -22.80 6.18
N TYR A 249 -2.90 -21.68 6.76
CA TYR A 249 -2.86 -20.39 6.11
C TYR A 249 -1.40 -19.97 5.97
N THR A 250 -0.84 -20.07 4.77
CA THR A 250 0.41 -19.41 4.39
C THR A 250 0.03 -18.05 3.82
N GLU A 251 0.51 -16.96 4.42
CA GLU A 251 0.20 -15.63 3.91
C GLU A 251 0.61 -15.51 2.42
N PRO A 252 -0.22 -14.89 1.57
CA PRO A 252 0.18 -14.59 0.20
C PRO A 252 1.45 -13.72 0.21
N ARG A 253 2.33 -13.95 -0.77
CA ARG A 253 3.53 -13.13 -1.00
C ARG A 253 3.11 -11.66 -1.10
N PRO A 254 3.80 -10.71 -0.44
CA PRO A 254 3.69 -9.34 -0.86
C PRO A 254 4.19 -9.26 -2.31
N VAL A 255 3.35 -8.72 -3.18
CA VAL A 255 3.77 -8.20 -4.49
C VAL A 255 4.95 -7.28 -4.22
N ARG A 256 5.95 -7.24 -5.11
CA ARG A 256 6.90 -6.14 -5.11
C ARG A 256 6.04 -4.89 -5.23
N GLU A 257 5.87 -4.12 -4.16
CA GLU A 257 5.33 -2.78 -4.30
C GLU A 257 6.27 -2.10 -5.30
N GLU A 258 5.79 -1.89 -6.53
CA GLU A 258 6.27 -0.74 -7.29
C GLU A 258 6.16 0.40 -6.28
N ALA A 259 7.29 1.10 -6.06
CA ALA A 259 7.34 2.21 -5.12
C ALA A 259 6.06 2.99 -5.35
N ALA A 260 5.14 2.96 -4.37
CA ALA A 260 3.78 3.39 -4.61
C ALA A 260 3.90 4.77 -5.22
N GLU A 261 3.56 4.91 -6.51
CA GLU A 261 3.54 6.21 -7.13
C GLU A 261 2.53 6.95 -6.27
N ASP A 262 3.01 7.95 -5.53
CA ASP A 262 2.13 8.84 -4.83
C ASP A 262 1.18 9.36 -5.92
N PRO A 263 -0.12 9.01 -5.88
CA PRO A 263 -1.03 9.35 -6.96
C PRO A 263 -1.16 10.87 -7.12
N ASP A 264 -0.65 11.64 -6.15
CA ASP A 264 -0.58 13.09 -6.15
C ASP A 264 0.80 13.66 -6.52
N ALA A 265 1.83 12.83 -6.78
CA ALA A 265 3.19 13.30 -7.10
C ALA A 265 3.23 14.24 -8.31
N ASP A 266 2.40 13.95 -9.32
CA ASP A 266 2.31 14.73 -10.56
C ASP A 266 1.24 15.83 -10.51
N TYR A 267 0.54 15.99 -9.38
CA TYR A 267 -0.52 16.97 -9.26
C TYR A 267 0.04 18.38 -9.08
N ASP A 268 0.10 19.12 -10.19
CA ASP A 268 0.30 20.57 -10.16
C ASP A 268 -1.06 21.30 -10.09
N PRO A 269 -1.43 21.90 -8.95
CA PRO A 269 -2.69 22.61 -8.82
C PRO A 269 -2.73 23.94 -9.57
N ASP A 270 -1.59 24.49 -10.01
CA ASP A 270 -1.52 25.73 -10.77
C ASP A 270 -1.50 25.47 -12.30
N TYR A 271 -1.42 24.20 -12.72
CA TYR A 271 -1.51 23.81 -14.12
C TYR A 271 -2.91 24.04 -14.69
N ASP A 272 -2.99 24.76 -15.81
CA ASP A 272 -4.25 25.01 -16.51
C ASP A 272 -4.58 23.86 -17.47
N LEU A 273 -5.00 22.73 -16.90
CA LEU A 273 -5.37 21.52 -17.64
C LEU A 273 -6.54 21.81 -18.61
N PRO A 274 -6.40 21.55 -19.92
CA PRO A 274 -7.48 21.77 -20.88
C PRO A 274 -8.70 20.90 -20.58
N GLU A 275 -9.91 21.45 -20.71
CA GLU A 275 -11.19 20.74 -20.45
C GLU A 275 -11.36 19.44 -21.25
N ALA A 276 -10.71 19.33 -22.42
CA ALA A 276 -10.74 18.11 -23.23
C ALA A 276 -9.99 16.92 -22.60
N GLU A 277 -9.12 17.19 -21.63
CA GLU A 277 -8.32 16.21 -20.88
C GLU A 277 -8.92 15.94 -19.50
N TRP A 278 -10.03 16.57 -19.14
CA TRP A 278 -10.68 16.33 -17.85
C TRP A 278 -11.33 14.94 -17.81
N SER A 279 -11.24 14.32 -16.65
CA SER A 279 -11.98 13.13 -16.27
C SER A 279 -13.49 13.35 -16.47
N PRO A 280 -14.20 12.40 -17.10
CA PRO A 280 -15.64 12.53 -17.26
C PRO A 280 -16.34 12.37 -15.90
N ARG A 281 -17.43 13.10 -15.69
CA ARG A 281 -18.26 12.93 -14.49
C ARG A 281 -18.91 11.54 -14.48
N ALA A 282 -18.93 10.89 -13.32
CA ALA A 282 -19.57 9.59 -13.17
C ALA A 282 -21.09 9.65 -13.39
N LEU A 283 -21.79 10.60 -12.78
CA LEU A 283 -23.24 10.74 -12.90
C LEU A 283 -23.67 12.01 -13.65
N ASP A 284 -24.78 11.89 -14.38
CA ASP A 284 -25.47 13.03 -14.99
C ASP A 284 -26.39 13.76 -13.98
N GLU A 285 -27.05 14.82 -14.45
CA GLU A 285 -28.01 15.61 -13.65
C GLU A 285 -29.22 14.82 -13.13
N ASN A 286 -29.45 13.62 -13.64
CA ASN A 286 -30.54 12.72 -13.25
C ASN A 286 -30.05 11.54 -12.40
N GLY A 287 -28.80 11.55 -11.94
CA GLY A 287 -28.21 10.47 -11.15
C GLY A 287 -27.87 9.21 -11.96
N ARG A 288 -27.80 9.30 -13.29
CA ARG A 288 -27.47 8.15 -14.15
C ARG A 288 -25.99 8.13 -14.50
N LEU A 289 -25.41 6.93 -14.54
CA LEU A 289 -24.06 6.72 -15.02
C LEU A 289 -23.88 7.28 -16.44
N THR A 290 -22.89 8.14 -16.66
CA THR A 290 -22.62 8.70 -17.98
C THR A 290 -22.02 7.65 -18.92
N ASP A 291 -22.29 7.77 -20.22
CA ASP A 291 -21.74 6.85 -21.22
C ASP A 291 -20.20 6.86 -21.23
N ALA A 292 -19.59 8.02 -20.96
CA ALA A 292 -18.14 8.18 -20.91
C ALA A 292 -17.54 7.45 -19.71
N TYR A 293 -18.09 7.64 -18.50
CA TYR A 293 -17.59 6.97 -17.30
C TYR A 293 -17.88 5.47 -17.30
N ARG A 294 -19.03 5.06 -17.84
CA ARG A 294 -19.33 3.65 -18.09
C ARG A 294 -18.26 3.00 -18.97
N ALA A 295 -17.80 3.70 -20.01
CA ALA A 295 -16.78 3.18 -20.90
C ALA A 295 -15.49 2.88 -20.13
N LEU A 296 -15.06 3.77 -19.23
CA LEU A 296 -13.88 3.58 -18.37
C LEU A 296 -14.01 2.34 -17.47
N ILE A 297 -15.15 2.15 -16.80
CA ILE A 297 -15.40 0.97 -15.97
C ILE A 297 -15.36 -0.31 -16.83
N THR A 298 -15.99 -0.28 -18.00
CA THR A 298 -16.05 -1.47 -18.86
C THR A 298 -14.76 -1.77 -19.62
N SER A 299 -13.90 -0.77 -19.85
CA SER A 299 -12.57 -0.96 -20.44
C SER A 299 -11.54 -1.47 -19.42
N GLY A 300 -11.84 -1.34 -18.12
CA GLY A 300 -10.91 -1.64 -17.03
C GLY A 300 -9.98 -0.48 -16.70
N GLU A 301 -10.19 0.71 -17.26
CA GLU A 301 -9.44 1.92 -16.88
C GLU A 301 -9.84 2.43 -15.49
N VAL A 302 -11.08 2.15 -15.07
CA VAL A 302 -11.54 2.32 -13.69
C VAL A 302 -11.89 0.95 -13.15
N GLU A 303 -11.11 0.46 -12.18
CA GLU A 303 -11.35 -0.82 -11.54
C GLU A 303 -12.35 -0.69 -10.38
N LEU A 304 -13.15 -1.75 -10.20
CA LEU A 304 -14.05 -1.89 -9.06
C LEU A 304 -13.51 -3.04 -8.21
N ASP A 305 -13.06 -2.76 -6.99
CA ASP A 305 -12.35 -3.74 -6.17
C ASP A 305 -13.17 -5.01 -5.90
N CYS A 306 -14.50 -4.89 -5.78
CA CYS A 306 -15.38 -6.05 -5.59
C CYS A 306 -15.35 -7.02 -6.79
N LEU A 307 -14.85 -6.57 -7.94
CA LEU A 307 -14.69 -7.37 -9.14
C LEU A 307 -13.28 -7.93 -9.32
N SER A 308 -12.28 -7.45 -8.58
CA SER A 308 -10.84 -7.73 -8.75
C SER A 308 -10.55 -9.23 -8.98
N SER A 309 -11.10 -10.08 -8.10
CA SER A 309 -10.93 -11.54 -8.09
C SER A 309 -11.67 -12.33 -9.18
N TYR A 310 -12.51 -11.68 -10.00
CA TYR A 310 -13.31 -12.36 -11.02
C TYR A 310 -12.64 -12.35 -12.40
N SER A 311 -12.83 -13.42 -13.18
CA SER A 311 -12.33 -13.47 -14.57
C SER A 311 -12.97 -12.38 -15.43
N SER A 312 -12.29 -11.91 -16.48
CA SER A 312 -12.78 -10.83 -17.36
C SER A 312 -14.18 -11.13 -17.94
N ALA A 313 -14.47 -12.40 -18.23
CA ALA A 313 -15.80 -12.82 -18.68
C ALA A 313 -16.87 -12.65 -17.60
N LYS A 314 -16.53 -12.95 -16.34
CA LYS A 314 -17.44 -12.82 -15.19
C LYS A 314 -17.61 -11.36 -14.76
N LYS A 315 -16.53 -10.56 -14.81
CA LYS A 315 -16.56 -9.10 -14.66
C LYS A 315 -17.57 -8.48 -15.64
N ALA A 316 -17.45 -8.81 -16.92
CA ALA A 316 -18.36 -8.31 -17.95
C ALA A 316 -19.83 -8.73 -17.70
N GLU A 317 -20.07 -9.98 -17.28
CA GLU A 317 -21.41 -10.46 -16.94
C GLU A 317 -22.01 -9.69 -15.75
N TYR A 318 -21.26 -9.51 -14.67
CA TYR A 318 -21.74 -8.80 -13.49
C TYR A 318 -21.94 -7.30 -13.74
N LEU A 319 -21.06 -6.67 -14.52
CA LEU A 319 -21.26 -5.29 -14.95
C LEU A 319 -22.53 -5.15 -15.80
N GLU A 320 -22.78 -6.04 -16.76
CA GLU A 320 -24.01 -6.01 -17.56
C GLU A 320 -25.26 -6.24 -16.70
N GLN A 321 -25.17 -7.09 -15.67
CA GLN A 321 -26.31 -7.49 -14.87
C GLN A 321 -26.65 -6.51 -13.74
N TYR A 322 -25.64 -5.95 -13.07
CA TYR A 322 -25.81 -5.30 -11.77
C TYR A 322 -25.33 -3.85 -11.71
N LEU A 323 -24.48 -3.38 -12.63
CA LEU A 323 -23.91 -2.02 -12.56
C LEU A 323 -24.99 -0.93 -12.55
N ASP A 324 -26.01 -1.06 -13.41
CA ASP A 324 -27.09 -0.07 -13.48
C ASP A 324 -27.91 -0.04 -12.19
N SER A 325 -28.16 -1.21 -11.59
CA SER A 325 -28.88 -1.31 -10.31
C SER A 325 -28.04 -0.80 -9.15
N ALA A 326 -26.73 -1.07 -9.13
CA ALA A 326 -25.82 -0.53 -8.12
C ALA A 326 -25.79 1.00 -8.17
N VAL A 327 -25.71 1.57 -9.37
CA VAL A 327 -25.76 3.03 -9.56
C VAL A 327 -27.14 3.60 -9.19
N GLU A 328 -28.23 2.89 -9.51
CA GLU A 328 -29.59 3.30 -9.10
C GLU A 328 -29.74 3.29 -7.57
N ASP A 329 -29.23 2.26 -6.89
CA ASP A 329 -29.22 2.18 -5.41
C ASP A 329 -28.44 3.36 -4.80
N VAL A 330 -27.25 3.67 -5.34
CA VAL A 330 -26.47 4.82 -4.89
C VAL A 330 -27.20 6.14 -5.17
N ALA A 331 -27.82 6.29 -6.34
CA ALA A 331 -28.57 7.50 -6.68
C ALA A 331 -29.80 7.67 -5.76
N ASP A 332 -30.49 6.59 -5.41
CA ASP A 332 -31.60 6.58 -4.47
C ASP A 332 -31.13 6.94 -3.04
N ASP A 333 -29.97 6.42 -2.62
CA ASP A 333 -29.35 6.80 -1.34
C ASP A 333 -29.02 8.30 -1.31
N LEU A 334 -28.44 8.85 -2.38
CA LEU A 334 -28.15 10.28 -2.49
C LEU A 334 -29.43 11.14 -2.43
N ASP A 335 -30.50 10.73 -3.12
CA ASP A 335 -31.80 11.42 -3.09
C ASP A 335 -32.43 11.36 -1.69
N SER A 336 -32.32 10.22 -1.00
CA SER A 336 -32.80 10.04 0.38
C SER A 336 -32.12 10.99 1.37
N LEU A 337 -30.87 11.35 1.09
CA LEU A 337 -30.08 12.32 1.84
C LEU A 337 -30.31 13.77 1.38
N HIS A 338 -31.15 13.99 0.36
CA HIS A 338 -31.37 15.28 -0.31
C HIS A 338 -30.10 15.88 -0.91
N THR A 339 -29.25 15.00 -1.45
CA THR A 339 -27.97 15.35 -2.09
C THR A 339 -27.95 14.89 -3.55
N SER A 340 -26.85 15.14 -4.24
CA SER A 340 -26.64 14.73 -5.63
C SER A 340 -25.15 14.79 -5.97
N TYR A 341 -24.76 14.26 -7.13
CA TYR A 341 -23.41 14.45 -7.65
C TYR A 341 -23.00 15.93 -7.65
N GLU A 342 -23.89 16.82 -8.12
CA GLU A 342 -23.60 18.26 -8.18
C GLU A 342 -23.42 18.86 -6.77
N TYR A 343 -24.12 18.35 -5.76
CA TYR A 343 -23.91 18.79 -4.38
C TYR A 343 -22.49 18.47 -3.88
N TYR A 344 -21.99 17.25 -4.12
CA TYR A 344 -20.62 16.86 -3.73
C TYR A 344 -19.59 17.62 -4.56
N TYR A 345 -19.80 17.76 -5.87
CA TYR A 345 -18.95 18.57 -6.74
C TYR A 345 -18.83 20.02 -6.25
N GLN A 346 -19.95 20.68 -5.92
CA GLN A 346 -19.91 22.04 -5.40
C GLN A 346 -19.23 22.13 -4.03
N ASN A 347 -19.36 21.12 -3.17
CA ASN A 347 -18.63 21.08 -1.91
C ASN A 347 -17.13 20.88 -2.13
N GLU A 348 -16.74 20.09 -3.11
CA GLU A 348 -15.32 19.88 -3.43
C GLU A 348 -14.68 21.13 -4.03
N LEU A 349 -15.40 21.86 -4.88
CA LEU A 349 -14.98 23.18 -5.34
C LEU A 349 -14.76 24.16 -4.16
N LYS A 350 -15.61 24.10 -3.12
CA LYS A 350 -15.41 24.91 -1.91
C LYS A 350 -14.17 24.48 -1.13
N THR A 351 -13.90 23.19 -1.02
CA THR A 351 -12.70 22.65 -0.39
C THR A 351 -11.45 23.16 -1.11
N LEU A 352 -11.36 22.96 -2.43
CA LEU A 352 -10.23 23.40 -3.24
C LEU A 352 -10.06 24.92 -3.24
N LEU A 353 -11.15 25.69 -3.17
CA LEU A 353 -11.07 27.15 -3.01
C LEU A 353 -10.37 27.55 -1.70
N ILE A 354 -10.64 26.83 -0.60
CA ILE A 354 -9.97 27.06 0.68
C ILE A 354 -8.49 26.64 0.59
N THR A 355 -8.20 25.48 0.01
CA THR A 355 -6.82 25.03 -0.24
C THR A 355 -6.04 26.03 -1.08
N LYS A 356 -6.65 26.55 -2.15
CA LYS A 356 -6.05 27.61 -2.98
C LYS A 356 -5.82 28.90 -2.19
N LEU A 357 -6.75 29.29 -1.32
CA LEU A 357 -6.55 30.44 -0.45
C LEU A 357 -5.32 30.25 0.45
N GLU A 358 -5.16 29.06 1.04
CA GLU A 358 -3.99 28.70 1.84
C GLU A 358 -2.71 28.83 1.03
N ARG A 359 -2.62 28.21 -0.16
CA ARG A 359 -1.46 28.35 -1.06
C ARG A 359 -1.16 29.81 -1.38
N VAL A 360 -2.18 30.59 -1.74
CA VAL A 360 -2.05 31.99 -2.16
C VAL A 360 -1.63 32.90 -1.01
N ILE A 361 -2.11 32.68 0.22
CA ILE A 361 -1.66 33.40 1.41
C ILE A 361 -0.23 32.99 1.77
N GLY A 362 0.04 31.68 1.77
CA GLY A 362 1.33 31.09 2.07
C GLY A 362 2.43 31.43 1.07
N SER A 363 2.10 31.78 -0.17
CA SER A 363 3.06 32.08 -1.25
C SER A 363 4.11 33.16 -0.93
N SER A 364 3.85 34.01 0.08
CA SER A 364 4.81 35.03 0.56
C SER A 364 5.82 34.51 1.59
N ALA A 365 5.64 33.29 2.10
CA ALA A 365 6.55 32.65 3.02
C ALA A 365 7.89 32.37 2.33
N SER A 366 8.97 32.56 3.07
CA SER A 366 10.32 32.19 2.66
C SER A 366 11.09 31.73 3.89
N VAL A 367 12.12 30.92 3.66
CA VAL A 367 13.02 30.41 4.69
C VAL A 367 14.40 30.98 4.44
N THR A 368 15.04 31.52 5.48
CA THR A 368 16.43 32.00 5.39
C THR A 368 17.38 30.93 5.90
N ASP A 369 18.63 30.95 5.42
CA ASP A 369 19.69 30.06 5.89
C ASP A 369 19.85 30.10 7.42
N GLU A 370 19.72 31.27 8.03
CA GLU A 370 19.81 31.41 9.49
C GLU A 370 18.70 30.64 10.23
N GLU A 371 17.50 30.54 9.65
CA GLU A 371 16.39 29.80 10.25
C GLU A 371 16.59 28.30 10.14
N VAL A 372 17.14 27.84 9.02
CA VAL A 372 17.51 26.43 8.81
C VAL A 372 18.59 26.04 9.81
N ILE A 373 19.66 26.84 9.93
CA ILE A 373 20.74 26.62 10.89
C ILE A 373 20.20 26.63 12.32
N ALA A 374 19.39 27.61 12.69
CA ALA A 374 18.81 27.70 14.04
C ALA A 374 17.89 26.51 14.36
N ARG A 375 17.11 26.03 13.38
CA ARG A 375 16.26 24.85 13.54
C ARG A 375 17.10 23.60 13.69
N PHE A 376 18.13 23.43 12.87
CA PHE A 376 19.08 22.33 12.98
C PHE A 376 19.76 22.31 14.35
N GLU A 377 20.32 23.44 14.80
CA GLU A 377 20.93 23.59 16.13
C GLU A 377 19.93 23.31 17.26
N SER A 378 18.67 23.73 17.11
CA SER A 378 17.61 23.43 18.07
C SER A 378 17.28 21.94 18.14
N LEU A 379 17.26 21.23 17.01
CA LEU A 379 17.04 19.78 16.96
C LEU A 379 18.22 19.05 17.59
N VAL A 380 19.45 19.47 17.28
CA VAL A 380 20.69 18.98 17.91
C VAL A 380 20.64 19.19 19.43
N ALA A 381 20.26 20.38 19.89
CA ALA A 381 20.14 20.68 21.32
C ALA A 381 19.06 19.84 22.01
N LYS A 382 17.88 19.68 21.38
CA LYS A 382 16.82 18.81 21.91
C LYS A 382 17.26 17.35 21.97
N ASN A 383 18.03 16.89 20.99
CA ASN A 383 18.63 15.57 21.02
C ASN A 383 19.65 15.46 22.17
N LYS A 384 20.53 16.45 22.37
CA LYS A 384 21.46 16.53 23.50
C LYS A 384 20.78 16.41 24.86
N GLU A 385 19.59 16.98 25.04
CA GLU A 385 18.81 16.88 26.29
C GLU A 385 18.42 15.44 26.66
N THR A 386 18.41 14.51 25.70
CA THR A 386 18.16 13.09 25.96
C THR A 386 19.37 12.37 26.58
N PHE A 387 20.53 13.03 26.63
CA PHE A 387 21.78 12.50 27.19
C PHE A 387 22.14 13.14 28.53
N SER A 388 22.96 12.45 29.33
CA SER A 388 23.33 12.89 30.67
C SER A 388 24.25 14.11 30.72
N ASP A 389 25.11 14.29 29.70
CA ASP A 389 25.99 15.44 29.52
C ASP A 389 26.48 15.53 28.06
N ASP A 390 27.07 16.67 27.69
CA ASP A 390 27.58 16.91 26.33
C ASP A 390 28.63 15.88 25.91
N ALA A 391 29.48 15.41 26.84
CA ALA A 391 30.47 14.38 26.55
C ALA A 391 29.80 13.02 26.26
N SER A 392 28.68 12.72 26.90
CA SER A 392 27.87 11.52 26.67
C SER A 392 27.09 11.62 25.37
N TYR A 393 26.62 12.81 24.99
CA TYR A 393 26.06 13.05 23.65
C TYR A 393 27.13 12.96 22.58
N GLU A 394 28.27 13.62 22.74
CA GLU A 394 29.39 13.54 21.79
C GLU A 394 29.93 12.12 21.71
N THR A 395 30.01 11.40 22.82
CA THR A 395 30.38 9.99 22.85
C THR A 395 29.29 9.15 22.22
N ALA A 396 28.00 9.37 22.48
CA ALA A 396 26.92 8.60 21.88
C ALA A 396 26.67 8.95 20.42
N LEU A 397 26.99 10.17 19.98
CA LEU A 397 26.95 10.61 18.59
C LEU A 397 28.19 10.11 17.88
N THR A 398 29.38 10.19 18.49
CA THR A 398 30.60 9.56 17.95
C THR A 398 30.44 8.05 17.91
N ASP A 399 29.85 7.45 18.94
CA ASP A 399 29.57 6.03 19.05
C ASP A 399 28.43 5.68 18.10
N ALA A 400 27.33 6.42 17.96
CA ALA A 400 26.31 6.15 16.94
C ALA A 400 26.92 6.31 15.54
N LEU A 401 27.65 7.39 15.27
CA LEU A 401 28.46 7.55 14.06
C LEU A 401 29.64 6.54 13.97
N ALA A 402 29.81 5.64 14.95
CA ALA A 402 30.79 4.55 14.96
C ALA A 402 30.21 3.13 15.21
N THR A 403 28.91 2.97 15.54
CA THR A 403 28.20 1.76 16.01
C THR A 403 26.82 1.62 15.39
N THR A 404 26.13 2.71 15.05
CA THR A 404 25.37 2.73 13.79
C THR A 404 26.44 2.58 12.71
N TYR A 405 26.20 1.81 11.63
CA TYR A 405 27.22 1.39 10.66
C TYR A 405 27.84 2.52 9.79
N TYR A 406 28.07 3.68 10.39
CA TYR A 406 28.98 4.72 9.98
C TYR A 406 30.37 4.40 10.57
N HIS A 407 31.42 4.32 9.75
CA HIS A 407 32.79 4.12 10.23
C HIS A 407 33.57 5.42 10.10
N ARG A 408 34.15 5.94 11.20
CA ARG A 408 35.03 7.12 11.22
C ARG A 408 36.06 7.09 10.07
N TYR A 409 36.05 8.11 9.21
CA TYR A 409 37.02 8.30 8.14
C TYR A 409 38.43 8.46 8.72
N THR A 410 39.17 7.35 8.80
CA THR A 410 40.56 7.34 9.29
C THR A 410 41.57 7.18 8.16
N ALA A 411 41.09 6.88 6.95
CA ALA A 411 41.87 6.79 5.71
C ALA A 411 40.95 6.89 4.46
N PRO A 412 41.49 7.19 3.25
CA PRO A 412 40.74 7.39 1.99
C PRO A 412 39.81 6.26 1.53
N ASP A 413 39.88 5.12 2.20
CA ASP A 413 39.23 3.85 1.96
C ASP A 413 38.19 3.48 3.04
N SER A 414 37.83 4.41 3.93
CA SER A 414 36.80 4.19 4.96
C SER A 414 35.39 4.30 4.37
N ARG A 415 34.50 3.35 4.74
CA ARG A 415 33.25 2.98 4.05
C ARG A 415 32.00 3.32 4.88
N TYR A 416 30.89 3.72 4.26
CA TYR A 416 29.59 4.09 4.88
C TYR A 416 28.45 3.57 4.01
N GLY A 417 27.32 3.01 4.43
CA GLY A 417 26.28 2.58 3.45
C GLY A 417 25.19 1.73 4.06
N PHE A 418 24.24 1.25 3.25
CA PHE A 418 23.29 0.23 3.70
C PHE A 418 23.96 -1.16 3.67
N VAL A 419 23.37 -2.09 4.42
CA VAL A 419 23.78 -3.49 4.43
C VAL A 419 22.60 -4.34 4.00
N ALA A 420 22.79 -5.09 2.90
CA ALA A 420 21.86 -6.14 2.51
C ALA A 420 22.52 -7.51 2.72
N ASN A 421 21.79 -8.40 3.38
CA ASN A 421 22.24 -9.75 3.72
C ASN A 421 21.41 -10.77 2.95
N ILE A 422 22.07 -11.63 2.19
CA ILE A 422 21.43 -12.79 1.56
C ILE A 422 22.05 -14.05 2.17
N LEU A 423 21.23 -14.83 2.86
CA LEU A 423 21.61 -16.17 3.33
C LEU A 423 21.03 -17.21 2.38
N LEU A 424 21.86 -18.10 1.86
CA LEU A 424 21.45 -19.32 1.15
C LEU A 424 21.75 -20.51 2.07
N ARG A 425 20.73 -21.06 2.71
CA ARG A 425 20.89 -22.14 3.70
C ARG A 425 21.02 -23.50 3.02
N MET A 426 21.85 -24.38 3.58
CA MET A 426 21.87 -25.80 3.17
C MET A 426 20.55 -26.49 3.50
N SER A 427 20.16 -27.47 2.67
CA SER A 427 18.99 -28.30 2.93
C SER A 427 19.12 -29.05 4.26
N ASP A 428 18.01 -29.40 4.88
CA ASP A 428 18.02 -30.18 6.13
C ASP A 428 18.65 -31.57 5.93
N ASP A 429 18.52 -32.16 4.74
CA ASP A 429 19.19 -33.41 4.37
C ASP A 429 20.72 -33.25 4.34
N ASP A 430 21.22 -32.18 3.73
CA ASP A 430 22.67 -31.91 3.69
C ASP A 430 23.22 -31.56 5.08
N LEU A 431 22.45 -30.84 5.89
CA LEU A 431 22.79 -30.54 7.27
C LEU A 431 22.80 -31.82 8.14
N ALA A 432 21.89 -32.77 7.87
CA ALA A 432 21.85 -34.07 8.53
C ALA A 432 23.09 -34.91 8.21
N ILE A 433 23.64 -34.82 6.99
CA ILE A 433 24.91 -35.47 6.63
C ILE A 433 26.05 -34.97 7.51
N LEU A 434 26.19 -33.64 7.65
CA LEU A 434 27.23 -33.04 8.48
C LEU A 434 27.03 -33.37 9.97
N THR A 435 25.77 -33.34 10.43
CA THR A 435 25.39 -33.73 11.79
C THR A 435 25.76 -35.18 12.09
N GLN A 436 25.43 -36.10 11.17
CA GLN A 436 25.74 -37.52 11.32
C GLN A 436 27.26 -37.75 11.39
N MET A 437 28.06 -37.06 10.57
CA MET A 437 29.52 -37.15 10.61
C MET A 437 30.12 -36.74 11.96
N VAL A 438 29.46 -35.81 12.67
CA VAL A 438 29.85 -35.39 14.02
C VAL A 438 29.44 -36.46 15.04
N GLU A 439 28.20 -36.93 14.97
CA GLU A 439 27.61 -37.89 15.92
C GLU A 439 28.26 -39.27 15.86
N ASP A 440 28.59 -39.76 14.67
CA ASP A 440 29.19 -41.07 14.45
C ASP A 440 30.73 -41.08 14.60
N GLY A 441 31.33 -39.89 14.78
CA GLY A 441 32.77 -39.71 14.90
C GLY A 441 33.54 -39.94 13.60
N SER A 442 32.88 -39.96 12.44
CA SER A 442 33.48 -40.20 11.12
C SER A 442 34.55 -39.16 10.76
N TYR A 443 34.43 -37.93 11.25
CA TYR A 443 35.47 -36.90 11.09
C TYR A 443 36.70 -37.11 11.99
N ASN A 444 36.63 -38.00 13.00
CA ASN A 444 37.74 -38.37 13.90
C ASN A 444 38.47 -37.17 14.57
N GLY A 445 37.80 -36.03 14.76
CA GLY A 445 38.44 -34.81 15.29
C GLY A 445 39.33 -34.07 14.28
N ASN A 446 39.31 -34.48 13.00
CA ASN A 446 39.98 -33.79 11.91
C ASN A 446 38.99 -32.86 11.20
N THR A 447 39.09 -31.56 11.45
CA THR A 447 38.19 -30.54 10.89
C THR A 447 38.24 -30.51 9.35
N TYR A 448 39.38 -30.86 8.75
CA TYR A 448 39.54 -30.92 7.30
C TYR A 448 38.58 -31.89 6.60
N VAL A 449 38.18 -32.99 7.26
CA VAL A 449 37.30 -34.00 6.66
C VAL A 449 35.86 -33.49 6.59
N ILE A 450 35.41 -32.82 7.65
CA ILE A 450 34.08 -32.22 7.68
C ILE A 450 34.01 -30.97 6.80
N GLU A 451 35.09 -30.18 6.72
CA GLU A 451 35.25 -29.06 5.77
C GLU A 451 35.15 -29.52 4.31
N GLN A 452 35.87 -30.57 3.91
CA GLN A 452 35.77 -31.11 2.54
C GLN A 452 34.35 -31.57 2.20
N LYS A 453 33.67 -32.24 3.13
CA LYS A 453 32.32 -32.72 2.87
C LYS A 453 31.34 -31.55 2.76
N ARG A 454 31.46 -30.56 3.63
CA ARG A 454 30.68 -29.31 3.54
C ARG A 454 30.89 -28.64 2.19
N ASP A 455 32.14 -28.45 1.75
CA ASP A 455 32.43 -27.78 0.49
C ASP A 455 31.89 -28.57 -0.72
N GLU A 456 31.90 -29.91 -0.66
CA GLU A 456 31.25 -30.76 -1.67
C GLU A 456 29.74 -30.50 -1.73
N LEU A 457 29.07 -30.41 -0.58
CA LEU A 457 27.64 -30.14 -0.49
C LEU A 457 27.30 -28.71 -0.93
N LEU A 458 28.09 -27.71 -0.54
CA LEU A 458 27.92 -26.32 -0.99
C LEU A 458 28.10 -26.17 -2.50
N ASN A 459 29.06 -26.91 -3.11
CA ASN A 459 29.23 -26.92 -4.57
C ASN A 459 28.10 -27.65 -5.31
N ALA A 460 27.36 -28.51 -4.62
CA ALA A 460 26.20 -29.21 -5.17
C ALA A 460 24.87 -28.47 -4.92
N MET A 461 24.90 -27.36 -4.16
CA MET A 461 23.73 -26.57 -3.83
C MET A 461 23.10 -25.95 -5.08
N SER A 462 21.79 -26.11 -5.20
CA SER A 462 20.93 -25.49 -6.22
C SER A 462 19.93 -24.56 -5.55
N ILE A 463 19.63 -23.45 -6.23
CA ILE A 463 18.81 -22.35 -5.73
C ILE A 463 17.59 -22.22 -6.63
N LYS A 464 16.40 -22.23 -6.02
CA LYS A 464 15.17 -21.78 -6.69
C LYS A 464 15.18 -20.26 -6.78
N VAL A 465 14.83 -19.75 -7.94
CA VAL A 465 14.79 -18.31 -8.21
C VAL A 465 13.35 -17.92 -8.44
N SER A 466 12.87 -16.90 -7.74
CA SER A 466 11.53 -16.35 -7.91
C SER A 466 11.35 -15.83 -9.34
N ASN A 467 10.14 -15.95 -9.88
CA ASN A 467 9.82 -15.35 -11.17
C ASN A 467 9.61 -13.83 -11.00
N PRO A 468 10.39 -12.97 -11.68
CA PRO A 468 10.18 -11.52 -11.62
C PRO A 468 8.83 -11.09 -12.20
N ASP A 469 8.26 -11.86 -13.13
CA ASP A 469 6.97 -11.58 -13.78
C ASP A 469 5.78 -12.22 -13.06
N TYR A 470 5.98 -12.73 -11.83
CA TYR A 470 4.94 -13.46 -11.10
C TYR A 470 3.73 -12.56 -10.78
N ASP A 471 2.54 -13.01 -11.19
CA ASP A 471 1.26 -12.37 -10.93
C ASP A 471 0.31 -13.41 -10.29
N PRO A 472 -0.04 -13.26 -9.00
CA PRO A 472 -0.89 -14.21 -8.29
C PRO A 472 -2.33 -14.25 -8.83
N ASP A 473 -2.77 -13.19 -9.51
CA ASP A 473 -4.11 -13.06 -10.07
C ASP A 473 -4.19 -13.53 -11.53
N TYR A 474 -3.05 -13.92 -12.11
CA TYR A 474 -2.97 -14.39 -13.49
C TYR A 474 -3.68 -15.74 -13.68
N VAL A 475 -4.76 -15.73 -14.47
CA VAL A 475 -5.52 -16.94 -14.83
C VAL A 475 -5.03 -17.51 -16.17
N CYS A 476 -4.49 -18.73 -16.17
CA CYS A 476 -4.06 -19.39 -17.41
C CYS A 476 -5.17 -20.20 -18.09
N ASP A 477 -5.40 -19.93 -19.38
CA ASP A 477 -6.49 -20.50 -20.19
C ASP A 477 -6.24 -21.94 -20.70
N ASN A 478 -5.02 -22.50 -20.61
CA ASN A 478 -4.67 -23.73 -21.34
C ASN A 478 -3.82 -24.72 -20.50
N HIS A 479 -4.48 -25.49 -19.63
CA HIS A 479 -3.83 -26.52 -18.81
C HIS A 479 -4.00 -27.93 -19.40
N THR A 480 -2.90 -28.59 -19.79
CA THR A 480 -2.91 -30.01 -20.19
C THR A 480 -2.00 -30.84 -19.29
N CYS A 481 -2.44 -31.13 -18.06
CA CYS A 481 -1.80 -32.16 -17.25
C CYS A 481 -2.54 -33.51 -17.39
N GLU A 482 -1.78 -34.61 -17.48
CA GLU A 482 -2.36 -35.95 -17.39
C GLU A 482 -2.83 -36.18 -15.94
N SER A 483 -4.00 -36.81 -15.77
CA SER A 483 -4.60 -37.05 -14.46
C SER A 483 -3.67 -37.87 -13.55
N GLY A 484 -3.14 -37.25 -12.49
CA GLY A 484 -2.42 -37.91 -11.40
C GLY A 484 -1.02 -37.39 -11.05
N SER A 485 -0.58 -36.25 -11.58
CA SER A 485 0.63 -35.53 -11.11
C SER A 485 0.26 -34.14 -10.60
N ASP A 486 1.04 -33.57 -9.68
CA ASP A 486 0.89 -32.25 -9.07
C ASP A 486 0.58 -31.15 -10.11
N CYS A 487 -0.71 -30.89 -10.34
CA CYS A 487 -1.22 -29.92 -11.30
C CYS A 487 -1.44 -28.56 -10.62
N ASP A 488 -0.45 -28.09 -9.88
CA ASP A 488 -0.49 -26.75 -9.32
C ASP A 488 0.04 -25.76 -10.39
N PRO A 489 -0.74 -24.77 -10.83
CA PRO A 489 -0.32 -23.79 -11.83
C PRO A 489 0.97 -23.05 -11.42
N MET A 490 1.28 -22.96 -10.13
CA MET A 490 2.50 -22.35 -9.59
C MET A 490 3.75 -23.23 -9.73
N THR A 491 3.58 -24.55 -9.83
CA THR A 491 4.68 -25.54 -9.76
C THR A 491 4.68 -26.57 -10.91
N CYS A 492 3.72 -26.51 -11.83
CA CYS A 492 3.58 -27.43 -12.96
C CYS A 492 4.70 -27.22 -14.00
N PRO A 493 5.61 -28.20 -14.23
CA PRO A 493 6.72 -28.04 -15.16
C PRO A 493 6.32 -28.01 -16.64
N ASN A 494 5.08 -28.43 -16.96
CA ASN A 494 4.54 -28.56 -18.32
C ASN A 494 3.42 -27.53 -18.60
N HIS A 495 3.57 -26.33 -18.07
CA HIS A 495 2.63 -25.25 -18.32
C HIS A 495 2.87 -24.59 -19.69
N SER A 496 1.80 -24.34 -20.47
CA SER A 496 1.87 -23.62 -21.76
C SER A 496 1.04 -22.34 -21.66
N CYS A 497 1.70 -21.23 -21.37
CA CYS A 497 1.12 -19.90 -21.58
C CYS A 497 0.99 -19.63 -23.09
N ILE A 498 -0.06 -18.90 -23.48
CA ILE A 498 -0.36 -18.63 -24.88
C ILE A 498 0.75 -17.75 -25.50
N ASN A 499 1.38 -18.30 -26.55
CA ASN A 499 2.27 -17.67 -27.55
C ASN A 499 3.74 -17.36 -27.24
N ASP A 500 4.23 -17.50 -26.01
CA ASP A 500 5.67 -17.50 -25.75
C ASP A 500 6.03 -18.76 -24.94
N GLU A 501 6.69 -19.71 -25.59
CA GLU A 501 7.48 -20.71 -24.84
C GLU A 501 8.42 -19.93 -23.91
N PRO A 502 8.63 -20.32 -22.64
CA PRO A 502 9.63 -19.68 -21.80
C PRO A 502 10.97 -19.69 -22.54
N THR A 503 11.37 -18.54 -23.09
CA THR A 503 12.55 -18.47 -23.97
C THR A 503 13.80 -18.26 -23.12
N VAL A 504 14.06 -19.16 -22.18
CA VAL A 504 15.34 -19.16 -21.49
C VAL A 504 16.39 -19.85 -22.37
N THR A 505 16.86 -19.15 -23.40
CA THR A 505 18.06 -19.63 -24.12
C THR A 505 19.27 -19.47 -23.21
N GLY A 506 20.25 -20.39 -23.28
CA GLY A 506 21.32 -20.57 -22.28
C GLY A 506 22.18 -19.35 -21.87
N LYS A 507 21.95 -18.15 -22.40
CA LYS A 507 22.45 -16.89 -21.83
C LYS A 507 21.60 -16.35 -20.65
N GLY A 508 20.27 -16.55 -20.64
CA GLY A 508 19.36 -16.00 -19.63
C GLY A 508 19.61 -16.56 -18.22
N TYR A 509 19.70 -17.89 -18.07
CA TYR A 509 20.04 -18.51 -16.78
C TYR A 509 21.45 -18.19 -16.27
N ASN A 510 22.34 -17.70 -17.12
CA ASN A 510 23.71 -17.32 -16.75
C ASN A 510 23.83 -15.83 -16.39
N GLN A 511 22.76 -15.04 -16.58
CA GLN A 511 22.70 -13.61 -16.30
C GLN A 511 21.24 -13.20 -16.09
N ILE A 512 20.64 -13.61 -14.98
CA ILE A 512 19.20 -13.44 -14.70
C ILE A 512 18.82 -11.95 -14.59
N ILE A 513 19.66 -11.17 -13.90
CA ILE A 513 19.57 -9.71 -13.83
C ILE A 513 20.80 -9.08 -14.49
N ASP A 514 20.59 -7.98 -15.20
CA ASP A 514 21.63 -7.09 -15.70
C ASP A 514 21.40 -5.63 -15.25
N PHE A 515 22.43 -4.79 -15.44
CA PHE A 515 22.36 -3.35 -15.22
C PHE A 515 22.76 -2.64 -16.51
N ALA A 516 21.85 -1.85 -17.08
CA ALA A 516 22.01 -1.25 -18.40
C ALA A 516 21.64 0.24 -18.41
N TYR A 517 22.05 0.93 -19.47
CA TYR A 517 21.59 2.28 -19.78
C TYR A 517 20.61 2.22 -20.95
N ASN A 518 19.39 2.71 -20.74
CA ASN A 518 18.34 2.74 -21.73
C ASN A 518 18.37 4.09 -22.47
N ALA A 519 18.68 4.04 -23.76
CA ALA A 519 18.81 5.24 -24.59
C ALA A 519 17.47 5.86 -24.99
N GLU A 520 16.35 5.15 -24.84
CA GLU A 520 15.01 5.67 -25.15
C GLU A 520 14.45 6.48 -23.99
N THR A 521 14.67 6.00 -22.75
CA THR A 521 14.27 6.68 -21.51
C THR A 521 15.35 7.61 -20.95
N GLU A 522 16.55 7.59 -21.52
CA GLU A 522 17.73 8.33 -21.04
C GLU A 522 18.09 8.04 -19.57
N SER A 523 17.83 6.81 -19.09
CA SER A 523 18.01 6.41 -17.70
C SER A 523 18.77 5.08 -17.55
N PHE A 524 19.37 4.86 -16.39
CA PHE A 524 19.85 3.53 -16.00
C PHE A 524 18.67 2.66 -15.54
N GLU A 525 18.75 1.35 -15.74
CA GLU A 525 17.70 0.41 -15.36
C GLU A 525 18.26 -0.97 -14.98
N ILE A 526 17.48 -1.71 -14.19
CA ILE A 526 17.68 -3.13 -13.90
C ILE A 526 16.91 -3.92 -14.96
N VAL A 527 17.61 -4.79 -15.69
CA VAL A 527 17.03 -5.58 -16.78
C VAL A 527 16.93 -7.05 -16.35
N TYR A 528 15.73 -7.61 -16.38
CA TYR A 528 15.50 -9.04 -16.16
C TYR A 528 15.59 -9.78 -17.50
N ASN A 529 16.59 -10.66 -17.65
CA ASN A 529 16.84 -11.40 -18.90
C ASN A 529 16.11 -12.74 -18.97
N VAL A 530 15.18 -12.98 -18.06
CA VAL A 530 14.40 -14.21 -17.98
C VAL A 530 12.93 -13.81 -18.02
N THR A 531 12.19 -14.41 -18.94
CA THR A 531 10.75 -14.21 -19.07
C THR A 531 10.08 -15.56 -18.85
N VAL A 532 9.22 -15.64 -17.84
CA VAL A 532 8.51 -16.86 -17.46
C VAL A 532 7.03 -16.54 -17.34
N CYS A 533 6.18 -17.55 -17.48
CA CYS A 533 4.74 -17.39 -17.33
C CYS A 533 4.39 -16.70 -16.00
N PRO A 534 3.55 -15.64 -16.00
CA PRO A 534 3.17 -14.93 -14.78
C PRO A 534 2.50 -15.81 -13.72
N ALA A 535 1.84 -16.92 -14.12
CA ALA A 535 1.29 -17.90 -13.18
C ALA A 535 2.35 -18.69 -12.40
N MET A 536 3.63 -18.67 -12.79
CA MET A 536 4.67 -19.43 -12.12
C MET A 536 5.36 -18.58 -11.06
N ALA A 537 5.36 -19.07 -9.82
CA ALA A 537 6.01 -18.41 -8.69
C ALA A 537 7.55 -18.43 -8.76
N TYR A 538 8.12 -19.37 -9.53
CA TYR A 538 9.56 -19.59 -9.66
C TYR A 538 9.96 -19.86 -11.11
N LEU A 539 11.24 -19.68 -11.41
CA LEU A 539 11.83 -20.16 -12.65
C LEU A 539 11.71 -21.70 -12.76
N PRO A 540 11.53 -22.27 -13.96
CA PRO A 540 11.34 -23.71 -14.15
C PRO A 540 12.52 -24.58 -13.70
N ASP A 541 13.75 -24.07 -13.86
CA ASP A 541 14.98 -24.78 -13.49
C ASP A 541 15.65 -24.12 -12.28
N GLU A 542 16.17 -24.94 -11.36
CA GLU A 542 17.03 -24.46 -10.29
C GLU A 542 18.42 -24.05 -10.83
N VAL A 543 19.00 -23.02 -10.24
CA VAL A 543 20.30 -22.47 -10.64
C VAL A 543 21.34 -22.85 -9.60
N PRO A 544 22.51 -23.40 -9.99
CA PRO A 544 23.52 -23.78 -9.01
C PRO A 544 24.02 -22.55 -8.25
N ALA A 545 24.33 -22.70 -6.96
CA ALA A 545 24.87 -21.60 -6.17
C ALA A 545 26.24 -21.15 -6.70
N PHE A 546 27.08 -22.12 -7.07
CA PHE A 546 28.40 -21.92 -7.68
C PHE A 546 28.44 -22.44 -9.11
N GLY A 547 29.13 -21.72 -10.01
CA GLY A 547 29.22 -22.10 -11.41
C GLY A 547 30.00 -23.40 -11.66
N SER A 548 29.62 -24.11 -12.71
CA SER A 548 30.31 -25.33 -13.17
C SER A 548 30.22 -25.44 -14.70
N GLY A 549 31.37 -25.63 -15.35
CA GLY A 549 31.44 -25.68 -16.82
C GLY A 549 31.01 -24.35 -17.46
N ASP A 550 29.97 -24.40 -18.31
CA ASP A 550 29.41 -23.24 -19.00
C ASP A 550 28.27 -22.55 -18.21
N THR A 551 27.92 -23.06 -17.01
CA THR A 551 26.88 -22.50 -16.15
C THR A 551 27.46 -21.52 -15.13
N VAL A 552 26.88 -20.33 -15.03
CA VAL A 552 27.23 -19.28 -14.06
C VAL A 552 26.31 -19.41 -12.86
N GLY A 553 26.86 -19.67 -11.67
CA GLY A 553 26.05 -19.81 -10.47
C GLY A 553 25.55 -18.48 -9.89
N ILE A 554 24.49 -18.53 -9.08
CA ILE A 554 23.80 -17.35 -8.51
C ILE A 554 24.76 -16.38 -7.82
N VAL A 555 25.69 -16.90 -7.02
CA VAL A 555 26.66 -16.07 -6.30
C VAL A 555 27.50 -15.21 -7.26
N GLN A 556 27.89 -15.78 -8.40
CA GLN A 556 28.66 -15.07 -9.42
C GLN A 556 27.81 -14.05 -10.18
N GLN A 557 26.51 -14.32 -10.36
CA GLN A 557 25.58 -13.40 -11.01
C GLN A 557 25.27 -12.18 -10.14
N ILE A 558 25.05 -12.38 -8.84
CA ILE A 558 24.94 -11.30 -7.83
C ILE A 558 26.18 -10.41 -7.88
N TYR A 559 27.38 -11.01 -7.85
CA TYR A 559 28.62 -10.25 -7.97
C TYR A 559 28.72 -9.47 -9.28
N ASN A 560 28.39 -10.10 -10.42
CA ASN A 560 28.55 -9.46 -11.73
C ASN A 560 27.64 -8.25 -11.92
N SER A 561 26.39 -8.34 -11.48
CA SER A 561 25.40 -7.26 -11.58
C SER A 561 25.76 -6.08 -10.68
N LEU A 562 26.13 -6.33 -9.42
CA LEU A 562 26.64 -5.30 -8.50
C LEU A 562 27.94 -4.64 -9.02
N LYS A 563 28.79 -5.45 -9.65
CA LYS A 563 30.01 -4.96 -10.29
C LYS A 563 29.71 -4.07 -11.49
N ALA A 564 28.69 -4.37 -12.29
CA ALA A 564 28.31 -3.55 -13.45
C ALA A 564 27.97 -2.12 -13.03
N ILE A 565 27.30 -1.93 -11.89
CA ILE A 565 27.01 -0.61 -11.32
C ILE A 565 28.31 0.10 -10.92
N THR A 566 29.21 -0.60 -10.25
CA THR A 566 30.52 -0.04 -9.86
C THR A 566 31.36 0.37 -11.09
N ASP A 567 31.30 -0.42 -12.16
CA ASP A 567 31.97 -0.10 -13.43
C ASP A 567 31.29 1.10 -14.12
N ALA A 568 29.96 1.24 -14.03
CA ALA A 568 29.24 2.42 -14.52
C ALA A 568 29.64 3.72 -13.80
N THR A 569 30.01 3.66 -12.52
CA THR A 569 30.56 4.81 -11.77
C THR A 569 31.96 5.23 -12.25
N VAL A 570 32.79 4.26 -12.67
CA VAL A 570 34.21 4.50 -12.96
C VAL A 570 34.46 4.72 -14.45
N ASP A 571 33.95 3.81 -15.28
CA ASP A 571 34.20 3.73 -16.71
C ASP A 571 32.97 4.15 -17.54
N GLY A 572 31.78 4.14 -16.94
CA GLY A 572 30.51 4.44 -17.60
C GLY A 572 29.96 3.27 -18.43
N ILE A 573 28.66 3.31 -18.71
CA ILE A 573 27.97 2.40 -19.64
C ILE A 573 27.46 3.25 -20.80
N ASP A 574 27.75 2.84 -22.03
CA ASP A 574 27.34 3.54 -23.26
C ASP A 574 27.67 5.05 -23.32
N GLY A 575 28.70 5.48 -22.59
CA GLY A 575 29.15 6.88 -22.53
C GLY A 575 28.54 7.71 -21.40
N HIS A 576 27.68 7.11 -20.58
CA HIS A 576 27.05 7.72 -19.41
C HIS A 576 27.71 7.22 -18.13
N VAL A 577 28.02 8.12 -17.20
CA VAL A 577 28.75 7.82 -15.96
C VAL A 577 27.84 8.12 -14.78
N LEU A 578 27.65 7.13 -13.90
CA LEU A 578 26.93 7.35 -12.64
C LEU A 578 27.75 8.26 -11.72
N SER A 579 27.11 9.26 -11.13
CA SER A 579 27.65 9.90 -9.94
C SER A 579 27.78 8.88 -8.82
N LYS A 580 28.61 9.21 -7.82
CA LYS A 580 28.76 8.32 -6.67
C LYS A 580 27.44 8.10 -5.93
N VAL A 581 26.60 9.14 -5.83
CA VAL A 581 25.30 9.13 -5.11
C VAL A 581 24.31 8.20 -5.81
N GLU A 582 24.15 8.34 -7.12
CA GLU A 582 23.30 7.47 -7.94
C GLU A 582 23.79 6.01 -7.91
N SER A 583 25.10 5.80 -7.77
CA SER A 583 25.65 4.44 -7.62
C SER A 583 25.20 3.77 -6.32
N VAL A 584 24.93 4.52 -5.25
CA VAL A 584 24.40 3.96 -3.99
C VAL A 584 22.98 3.48 -4.18
N TYR A 585 22.16 4.33 -4.80
CA TYR A 585 20.78 4.03 -5.14
C TYR A 585 20.72 2.75 -5.97
N TRP A 586 21.46 2.67 -7.08
CA TRP A 586 21.42 1.49 -7.94
C TRP A 586 21.96 0.23 -7.29
N ILE A 587 22.96 0.33 -6.41
CA ILE A 587 23.39 -0.85 -5.64
C ILE A 587 22.30 -1.27 -4.64
N ARG A 588 21.53 -0.35 -4.06
CA ARG A 588 20.35 -0.65 -3.21
C ARG A 588 19.32 -1.41 -4.01
N GLU A 589 18.88 -0.85 -5.13
CA GLU A 589 17.87 -1.45 -5.99
C GLU A 589 18.31 -2.83 -6.49
N MET A 590 19.58 -2.99 -6.88
CA MET A 590 20.12 -4.28 -7.29
C MET A 590 20.16 -5.30 -6.14
N ALA A 591 20.53 -4.88 -4.94
CA ALA A 591 20.53 -5.76 -3.77
C ALA A 591 19.11 -6.19 -3.39
N THR A 592 18.15 -5.27 -3.43
CA THR A 592 16.72 -5.53 -3.22
C THR A 592 16.17 -6.49 -4.28
N ALA A 593 16.51 -6.28 -5.55
CA ALA A 593 16.12 -7.18 -6.63
C ALA A 593 16.64 -8.61 -6.41
N TRP A 594 17.90 -8.76 -5.98
CA TRP A 594 18.44 -10.07 -5.63
C TRP A 594 17.78 -10.67 -4.38
N LEU A 595 17.53 -9.87 -3.34
CA LEU A 595 16.79 -10.32 -2.15
C LEU A 595 15.43 -10.90 -2.53
N TYR A 596 14.70 -10.27 -3.45
CA TYR A 596 13.43 -10.80 -3.95
C TYR A 596 13.60 -12.09 -4.78
N LEU A 597 14.60 -12.13 -5.65
CA LEU A 597 14.83 -13.28 -6.52
C LEU A 597 15.30 -14.54 -5.78
N VAL A 598 16.10 -14.40 -4.73
CA VAL A 598 16.69 -15.56 -4.02
C VAL A 598 16.23 -15.70 -2.57
N GLY A 599 15.58 -14.68 -2.02
CA GLY A 599 14.88 -14.75 -0.74
C GLY A 599 13.53 -15.43 -0.94
N ASP A 600 13.28 -16.47 -0.15
CA ASP A 600 12.00 -17.18 -0.14
C ASP A 600 10.97 -16.54 0.80
N ASP A 601 11.35 -15.45 1.45
CA ASP A 601 10.67 -14.96 2.63
C ASP A 601 10.86 -13.45 2.80
N THR A 602 9.77 -12.70 2.70
CA THR A 602 9.69 -11.27 3.02
C THR A 602 9.22 -11.02 4.46
N GLY A 603 9.30 -12.00 5.38
CA GLY A 603 9.15 -11.72 6.82
C GLY A 603 8.64 -12.83 7.76
N SER A 604 8.52 -14.09 7.35
CA SER A 604 7.95 -15.20 8.12
C SER A 604 8.77 -16.50 8.01
N THR A 605 9.49 -16.79 9.09
CA THR A 605 10.28 -18.01 9.31
C THR A 605 9.45 -19.30 9.18
N SER A 606 9.26 -19.79 7.96
CA SER A 606 8.70 -21.12 7.68
C SER A 606 9.82 -22.17 7.69
N SER A 607 9.59 -23.30 8.40
CA SER A 607 10.59 -24.37 8.54
C SER A 607 10.72 -25.29 7.33
N ASP A 608 9.84 -25.17 6.33
CA ASP A 608 9.61 -26.22 5.34
C ASP A 608 10.09 -25.85 3.92
N SER A 609 10.74 -24.69 3.77
CA SER A 609 11.31 -24.21 2.50
C SER A 609 12.65 -24.89 2.15
N ASN A 610 12.83 -25.28 0.88
CA ASN A 610 14.08 -25.86 0.38
C ASN A 610 15.12 -24.82 -0.06
N ASN A 611 14.76 -23.53 -0.05
CA ASN A 611 15.61 -22.38 -0.33
C ASN A 611 16.05 -21.67 0.96
N GLY A 612 15.32 -21.82 2.07
CA GLY A 612 15.75 -21.57 3.46
C GLY A 612 16.43 -20.22 3.73
N GLY A 613 16.24 -19.23 2.86
CA GLY A 613 17.09 -18.06 2.77
C GLY A 613 16.54 -16.90 3.57
N LEU A 614 17.16 -16.61 4.72
CA LEU A 614 16.93 -15.38 5.47
C LEU A 614 17.61 -14.22 4.72
N GLY A 615 16.88 -13.58 3.82
CA GLY A 615 17.23 -12.30 3.26
C GLY A 615 16.60 -11.20 4.11
N TYR A 616 17.39 -10.27 4.64
CA TYR A 616 16.83 -9.08 5.29
C TYR A 616 17.62 -7.85 4.87
N LEU A 617 16.87 -6.80 4.50
CA LEU A 617 17.41 -5.47 4.27
C LEU A 617 17.35 -4.74 5.61
N VAL A 618 18.51 -4.41 6.19
CA VAL A 618 18.52 -3.57 7.38
C VAL A 618 18.49 -2.12 6.92
N ALA A 619 17.30 -1.53 6.93
CA ALA A 619 17.15 -0.09 6.83
C ALA A 619 17.59 0.54 8.18
N PRO A 620 18.24 1.72 8.17
CA PRO A 620 18.70 2.36 9.40
C PRO A 620 17.59 2.87 10.33
N GLU A 621 16.32 2.82 9.92
CA GLU A 621 15.24 3.44 10.69
C GLU A 621 14.64 2.57 11.80
N ASP A 622 14.65 1.24 11.67
CA ASP A 622 13.96 0.36 12.63
C ASP A 622 14.92 -0.60 13.36
N ALA A 623 15.46 -0.15 14.48
CA ALA A 623 16.25 -1.00 15.37
C ALA A 623 15.96 -0.72 16.86
N GLU A 624 14.69 -0.79 17.27
CA GLU A 624 14.40 -1.11 18.67
C GLU A 624 14.65 -2.61 18.89
N THR A 625 15.84 -2.91 19.41
CA THR A 625 16.30 -4.16 20.05
C THR A 625 17.27 -5.06 19.25
N ASP A 626 18.55 -4.84 19.55
CA ASP A 626 19.67 -5.80 19.51
C ASP A 626 20.40 -6.03 18.17
N ILE A 627 21.19 -5.03 17.77
CA ILE A 627 22.16 -5.05 16.65
C ILE A 627 23.47 -5.83 16.95
N SER A 628 23.57 -6.50 18.11
CA SER A 628 24.78 -7.27 18.51
C SER A 628 25.11 -8.44 17.57
N TYR A 629 24.11 -8.92 16.81
CA TYR A 629 24.34 -9.95 15.80
C TYR A 629 25.24 -9.43 14.66
N ILE A 630 25.02 -8.20 14.16
CA ILE A 630 25.77 -7.66 13.02
C ILE A 630 27.27 -7.51 13.36
N ASP A 631 27.62 -7.14 14.60
CA ASP A 631 29.01 -7.02 15.05
C ASP A 631 29.72 -8.38 15.14
N ALA A 632 29.04 -9.39 15.71
CA ALA A 632 29.53 -10.76 15.77
C ALA A 632 29.73 -11.34 14.35
N PHE A 633 28.80 -11.06 13.43
CA PHE A 633 28.88 -11.48 12.04
C PHE A 633 30.00 -10.79 11.25
N ASN A 634 30.22 -9.50 11.48
CA ASN A 634 31.30 -8.74 10.85
C ASN A 634 32.70 -9.14 11.32
N GLU A 635 32.87 -9.45 12.61
CA GLU A 635 34.13 -9.98 13.15
C GLU A 635 34.43 -11.36 12.56
N GLN A 636 33.40 -12.19 12.40
CA GLN A 636 33.50 -13.53 11.83
C GLN A 636 33.78 -13.51 10.32
N GLY A 637 33.09 -12.67 9.53
CA GLY A 637 33.40 -12.49 8.10
C GLY A 637 34.85 -12.07 7.87
N ARG A 638 35.35 -11.11 8.67
CA ARG A 638 36.76 -10.69 8.61
C ARG A 638 37.73 -11.81 8.99
N ALA A 639 37.39 -12.65 9.97
CA ALA A 639 38.18 -13.83 10.32
C ALA A 639 38.21 -14.87 9.19
N LEU A 640 37.11 -15.05 8.45
CA LEU A 640 37.01 -15.98 7.31
C LEU A 640 37.84 -15.53 6.09
N ILE A 641 37.89 -14.22 5.83
CA ILE A 641 38.80 -13.63 4.83
C ILE A 641 40.26 -13.84 5.25
N ALA A 642 40.59 -13.60 6.52
CA ALA A 642 41.94 -13.76 7.04
C ALA A 642 42.43 -15.23 7.01
N ASN A 643 41.50 -16.18 7.13
CA ASN A 643 41.78 -17.63 7.10
C ASN A 643 41.70 -18.25 5.69
N GLY A 644 41.33 -17.47 4.66
CA GLY A 644 41.28 -17.92 3.27
C GLY A 644 40.12 -18.86 2.93
N THR A 645 39.06 -18.84 3.73
CA THR A 645 37.87 -19.71 3.59
C THR A 645 36.66 -19.00 2.95
N GLY A 646 36.74 -17.68 2.72
CA GLY A 646 35.82 -16.93 1.85
C GLY A 646 36.51 -16.41 0.59
N SER A 647 35.81 -16.33 -0.54
CA SER A 647 36.32 -15.69 -1.76
C SER A 647 35.21 -15.24 -2.70
N TYR A 648 35.20 -13.94 -3.05
CA TYR A 648 35.39 -13.44 -4.44
C TYR A 648 36.04 -12.04 -4.38
N VAL A 649 37.36 -11.95 -4.60
CA VAL A 649 38.11 -10.66 -4.69
C VAL A 649 38.79 -10.58 -6.06
N ARG A 650 38.64 -9.47 -6.79
CA ARG A 650 39.60 -9.15 -7.84
C ARG A 650 40.82 -8.50 -7.17
N ASN A 651 41.82 -9.30 -6.83
CA ASN A 651 43.10 -8.75 -6.39
C ASN A 651 43.67 -7.88 -7.51
N ALA A 652 43.99 -6.62 -7.22
CA ALA A 652 44.89 -5.86 -8.09
C ALA A 652 46.23 -6.61 -8.17
N ALA A 653 47.00 -6.39 -9.24
CA ALA A 653 48.27 -7.09 -9.47
C ALA A 653 49.32 -6.92 -8.35
N ASP A 654 49.06 -6.02 -7.39
CA ASP A 654 49.85 -5.71 -6.20
C ASP A 654 49.30 -6.29 -4.88
N GLY A 655 48.14 -6.96 -4.90
CA GLY A 655 47.56 -7.64 -3.74
C GLY A 655 46.70 -6.77 -2.81
N ALA A 656 46.29 -5.57 -3.23
CA ALA A 656 45.30 -4.76 -2.50
C ALA A 656 43.85 -5.12 -2.92
N ALA A 657 42.97 -5.29 -1.93
CA ALA A 657 41.52 -5.51 -2.14
C ALA A 657 40.83 -4.17 -2.48
N LYS A 658 40.08 -4.12 -3.59
CA LYS A 658 39.39 -2.90 -4.05
C LYS A 658 37.85 -2.95 -4.03
N ASP A 659 37.23 -4.11 -3.78
CA ASP A 659 35.81 -4.29 -4.06
C ASP A 659 34.91 -4.24 -2.78
N ASN A 660 33.62 -3.94 -2.97
CA ASN A 660 32.62 -3.57 -1.93
C ASN A 660 31.78 -4.75 -1.43
N PHE A 661 32.00 -5.94 -1.97
CA PHE A 661 31.09 -7.07 -1.84
C PHE A 661 31.82 -8.25 -1.22
N TYR A 662 31.20 -8.92 -0.25
CA TYR A 662 31.81 -10.04 0.45
C TYR A 662 30.89 -11.26 0.41
N VAL A 663 31.43 -12.39 -0.04
CA VAL A 663 30.77 -13.70 0.00
C VAL A 663 31.53 -14.58 0.99
N PHE A 664 30.83 -15.08 2.00
CA PHE A 664 31.35 -15.97 3.03
C PHE A 664 30.57 -17.29 2.98
N GLY A 665 31.26 -18.43 2.88
CA GLY A 665 30.67 -19.73 3.21
C GLY A 665 31.30 -20.19 4.51
N ASP A 666 30.55 -20.20 5.62
CA ASP A 666 31.01 -20.94 6.79
C ASP A 666 29.87 -21.52 7.63
N ASN A 667 30.23 -22.54 8.42
CA ASN A 667 29.36 -23.31 9.28
C ASN A 667 29.81 -23.16 10.74
N PHE A 668 28.90 -22.78 11.63
CA PHE A 668 29.13 -22.69 13.09
C PHE A 668 29.23 -24.07 13.79
N ILE A 669 29.93 -25.06 13.23
CA ILE A 669 30.24 -26.31 13.96
C ILE A 669 31.56 -26.08 14.73
N GLU A 670 31.53 -25.20 15.72
CA GLU A 670 32.59 -25.17 16.73
C GLU A 670 32.40 -26.36 17.67
N SER A 671 33.21 -27.41 17.48
CA SER A 671 33.54 -28.40 18.51
C SER A 671 32.42 -29.32 19.06
N GLY A 672 31.53 -29.80 18.19
CA GLY A 672 30.79 -31.04 18.45
C GLY A 672 29.37 -30.91 19.02
N SER A 673 28.67 -29.81 18.73
CA SER A 673 27.22 -29.72 18.91
C SER A 673 26.54 -29.23 17.63
N THR A 674 25.42 -29.87 17.26
CA THR A 674 24.59 -29.59 16.07
C THR A 674 23.28 -28.88 16.41
N SER A 675 23.05 -28.59 17.69
CA SER A 675 21.78 -28.05 18.21
C SER A 675 21.47 -26.61 17.81
N SER A 676 22.38 -25.92 17.13
CA SER A 676 22.25 -24.50 16.75
C SER A 676 23.21 -24.08 15.63
N ALA A 677 23.67 -25.03 14.78
CA ALA A 677 24.63 -24.75 13.72
C ALA A 677 23.92 -24.37 12.41
N TYR A 678 24.26 -23.20 11.87
CA TYR A 678 23.88 -22.79 10.51
C TYR A 678 24.98 -23.17 9.53
N ALA A 679 24.61 -23.84 8.44
CA ALA A 679 25.51 -24.14 7.32
C ALA A 679 24.89 -23.58 6.02
N GLY A 680 25.63 -22.73 5.30
CA GLY A 680 25.12 -22.04 4.11
C GLY A 680 26.12 -21.09 3.46
N ILE A 681 25.67 -20.37 2.44
CA ILE A 681 26.39 -19.27 1.78
C ILE A 681 25.78 -17.96 2.27
N PHE A 682 26.63 -17.04 2.70
CA PHE A 682 26.23 -15.73 3.18
C PHE A 682 26.84 -14.65 2.28
N ILE A 683 26.00 -13.79 1.74
CA ILE A 683 26.39 -12.69 0.86
C ILE A 683 26.06 -11.39 1.58
N LEU A 684 27.09 -10.60 1.81
CA LEU A 684 27.01 -9.29 2.41
C LEU A 684 27.25 -8.24 1.32
N VAL A 685 26.22 -7.44 1.06
CA VAL A 685 26.30 -6.28 0.17
C VAL A 685 26.39 -5.02 1.02
N CYS A 686 27.49 -4.29 0.86
CA CYS A 686 27.70 -3.02 1.54
C CYS A 686 27.94 -1.92 0.50
N THR A 687 27.29 -0.78 0.68
CA THR A 687 27.49 0.40 -0.17
C THR A 687 28.32 1.48 0.49
N TYR A 688 28.54 2.56 -0.28
CA TYR A 688 29.21 3.79 0.11
C TYR A 688 28.16 4.91 0.24
N VAL A 689 28.22 5.77 1.27
CA VAL A 689 27.54 7.06 1.34
C VAL A 689 28.55 8.05 0.80
N PRO A 690 28.37 8.53 -0.43
CA PRO A 690 29.22 9.56 -0.98
C PRO A 690 28.79 10.89 -0.39
N TYR A 691 29.67 11.47 0.42
CA TYR A 691 29.61 12.90 0.68
C TYR A 691 30.50 13.62 -0.35
N ASP A 692 29.95 14.62 -1.05
CA ASP A 692 30.74 15.39 -2.02
C ASP A 692 31.69 16.34 -1.29
N THR A 693 32.93 15.87 -1.10
CA THR A 693 34.04 16.68 -0.57
C THR A 693 34.41 17.86 -1.48
N ASN A 694 33.70 18.11 -2.58
CA ASN A 694 33.86 19.29 -3.42
C ASN A 694 32.85 20.41 -3.11
N ALA A 695 31.93 20.21 -2.16
CA ALA A 695 31.06 21.27 -1.67
C ALA A 695 31.87 22.38 -0.96
N TRP A 696 31.53 23.63 -1.26
CA TRP A 696 32.17 24.83 -0.71
C TRP A 696 31.28 25.40 0.39
N VAL A 697 31.81 25.48 1.61
CA VAL A 697 31.09 26.05 2.77
C VAL A 697 31.56 27.48 3.07
N PRO A 698 30.66 28.37 3.53
CA PRO A 698 31.02 29.69 4.01
C PRO A 698 31.96 29.58 5.22
N THR A 699 32.92 30.50 5.29
CA THR A 699 33.82 30.68 6.44
C THR A 699 33.40 31.92 7.21
N PHE A 700 33.37 31.86 8.54
CA PHE A 700 32.86 32.94 9.39
C PHE A 700 33.99 33.57 10.24
N ASP A 701 33.90 34.87 10.54
CA ASP A 701 34.74 35.51 11.56
C ASP A 701 34.22 35.26 12.99
N GLU A 702 34.96 35.71 14.00
CA GLU A 702 34.59 35.59 15.43
C GLU A 702 33.26 36.30 15.78
N ASP A 703 32.77 37.16 14.89
CA ASP A 703 31.51 37.89 15.02
C ASP A 703 30.37 37.27 14.19
N GLY A 704 30.59 36.11 13.55
CA GLY A 704 29.59 35.35 12.79
C GLY A 704 29.34 35.86 11.37
N ASN A 705 30.21 36.71 10.81
CA ASN A 705 30.05 37.23 9.45
C ASN A 705 30.79 36.37 8.43
N VAL A 706 30.20 36.19 7.23
CA VAL A 706 30.83 35.44 6.13
C VAL A 706 32.08 36.18 5.61
N THR A 707 33.23 35.50 5.64
CA THR A 707 34.55 36.01 5.25
C THR A 707 35.11 35.38 3.97
N GLY A 708 34.49 34.32 3.46
CA GLY A 708 34.87 33.62 2.24
C GLY A 708 34.25 32.23 2.15
N GLU A 709 34.68 31.44 1.18
CA GLU A 709 34.27 30.04 1.00
C GLU A 709 35.50 29.13 1.08
N ARG A 710 35.33 27.94 1.65
CA ARG A 710 36.35 26.89 1.63
C ARG A 710 35.73 25.55 1.26
N GLN A 711 36.49 24.73 0.56
CA GLN A 711 36.12 23.35 0.29
C GLN A 711 36.13 22.55 1.60
N LEU A 712 35.09 21.73 1.81
CA LEU A 712 35.02 20.82 2.95
C LEU A 712 36.15 19.79 2.89
N THR A 713 36.77 19.54 4.03
CA THR A 713 37.81 18.52 4.21
C THR A 713 37.37 17.49 5.23
N ALA A 714 37.95 16.29 5.18
CA ALA A 714 37.63 15.24 6.14
C ALA A 714 37.89 15.63 7.61
N ASP A 715 38.83 16.55 7.86
CA ASP A 715 39.20 16.99 9.20
C ASP A 715 38.08 17.78 9.89
N ASP A 716 37.20 18.44 9.12
CA ASP A 716 36.06 19.25 9.60
C ASP A 716 35.01 18.43 10.37
N PHE A 717 35.03 17.11 10.17
CA PHE A 717 34.07 16.18 10.76
C PHE A 717 34.67 15.36 11.91
N THR A 718 35.99 15.41 12.11
CA THR A 718 36.71 14.52 13.05
C THR A 718 36.96 15.10 14.43
N GLU A 719 36.90 16.43 14.59
CA GLU A 719 37.16 17.10 15.86
C GLU A 719 35.90 17.59 16.58
N GLU A 720 34.77 17.81 15.89
CA GLU A 720 33.55 18.39 16.50
C GLU A 720 32.30 17.48 16.47
N GLY A 721 32.31 16.35 15.76
CA GLY A 721 31.22 15.38 15.80
C GLY A 721 29.86 15.93 15.32
N VAL A 722 29.83 16.91 14.41
CA VAL A 722 28.57 17.52 13.94
C VAL A 722 28.18 16.93 12.58
N LEU A 723 26.92 16.48 12.44
CA LEU A 723 26.33 16.04 11.18
C LEU A 723 26.14 17.26 10.24
N PRO A 724 26.60 17.23 8.98
CA PRO A 724 26.45 18.39 8.10
C PRO A 724 24.99 18.62 7.71
N LEU A 725 24.61 19.89 7.57
CA LEU A 725 23.27 20.27 7.14
C LEU A 725 22.96 19.78 5.72
N ASP A 726 23.95 19.71 4.84
CA ASP A 726 23.80 19.20 3.46
C ASP A 726 24.04 17.68 3.35
N TYR A 727 23.91 16.95 4.47
CA TYR A 727 24.00 15.49 4.45
C TYR A 727 22.77 14.89 3.75
N VAL A 728 23.01 14.00 2.78
CA VAL A 728 21.96 13.26 2.06
C VAL A 728 21.39 12.18 2.98
N VAL A 729 20.10 12.30 3.29
CA VAL A 729 19.34 11.35 4.12
C VAL A 729 18.51 10.40 3.26
N GLU A 730 18.10 10.83 2.06
CA GLU A 730 17.36 10.02 1.10
C GLU A 730 18.06 10.04 -0.27
N TYR A 731 18.24 8.86 -0.85
CA TYR A 731 18.92 8.68 -2.14
C TYR A 731 17.88 8.43 -3.23
N GLY A 732 17.88 9.31 -4.25
CA GLY A 732 17.09 9.15 -5.47
C GLY A 732 17.88 8.51 -6.61
N ALA A 733 17.18 8.22 -7.71
CA ALA A 733 17.77 7.68 -8.94
C ALA A 733 18.65 8.73 -9.65
N THR A 734 18.37 10.02 -9.40
CA THR A 734 19.19 11.16 -9.81
C THR A 734 19.68 11.97 -8.60
N LEU A 735 20.68 12.83 -8.81
CA LEU A 735 21.14 13.77 -7.77
C LEU A 735 20.06 14.78 -7.31
N GLU A 736 19.12 15.12 -8.19
CA GLU A 736 18.06 16.10 -7.91
C GLU A 736 16.95 15.51 -7.03
N GLU A 737 16.72 14.19 -7.14
CA GLU A 737 15.80 13.42 -6.31
C GLU A 737 16.35 13.08 -4.92
N CYS A 738 17.62 13.38 -4.65
CA CYS A 738 18.20 13.15 -3.33
C CYS A 738 17.76 14.23 -2.33
N VAL A 739 17.37 13.81 -1.12
CA VAL A 739 16.94 14.73 -0.06
C VAL A 739 18.03 14.87 0.98
N THR A 740 18.39 16.12 1.29
CA THR A 740 19.33 16.48 2.36
C THR A 740 18.61 16.91 3.64
N ILE A 741 19.31 16.87 4.77
CA ILE A 741 18.81 17.42 6.05
C ILE A 741 18.38 18.88 5.89
N ARG A 742 19.14 19.67 5.12
CA ARG A 742 18.83 21.05 4.77
C ARG A 742 17.45 21.14 4.14
N GLN A 743 17.23 20.42 3.04
CA GLN A 743 15.98 20.49 2.28
C GLN A 743 14.81 20.06 3.15
N GLN A 744 14.95 18.98 3.92
CA GLN A 744 13.90 18.52 4.82
C GLN A 744 13.56 19.55 5.91
N ILE A 745 14.56 20.22 6.48
CA ILE A 745 14.36 21.31 7.46
C ILE A 745 13.75 22.54 6.78
N GLU A 746 14.24 22.94 5.60
CA GLU A 746 13.72 24.06 4.82
C GLU A 746 12.25 23.87 4.50
N GLU A 747 11.87 22.70 3.98
CA GLU A 747 10.49 22.33 3.69
C GLU A 747 9.62 22.35 4.95
N THR A 748 10.09 21.73 6.04
CA THR A 748 9.36 21.73 7.33
C THR A 748 9.09 23.15 7.83
N ILE A 749 10.08 24.05 7.77
CA ILE A 749 9.93 25.45 8.18
C ILE A 749 8.99 26.18 7.22
N LEU A 750 9.15 25.97 5.91
CA LEU A 750 8.34 26.63 4.89
C LEU A 750 6.86 26.28 5.05
N THR A 751 6.53 24.99 5.13
CA THR A 751 5.16 24.49 5.35
C THR A 751 4.58 25.05 6.65
N SER A 752 5.35 25.05 7.73
CA SER A 752 4.91 25.63 9.02
C SER A 752 4.60 27.13 8.91
N LYS A 753 5.41 27.88 8.16
CA LYS A 753 5.20 29.33 7.94
C LYS A 753 4.01 29.60 7.05
N GLN A 754 3.83 28.83 5.98
CA GLN A 754 2.69 28.94 5.08
C GLN A 754 1.39 28.72 5.84
N ALA A 755 1.30 27.63 6.62
CA ALA A 755 0.16 27.34 7.48
C ALA A 755 -0.08 28.46 8.51
N ALA A 756 0.97 28.96 9.18
CA ALA A 756 0.85 30.02 10.17
C ALA A 756 0.29 31.34 9.58
N LEU A 757 0.69 31.71 8.36
CA LEU A 757 0.16 32.89 7.67
C LEU A 757 -1.32 32.74 7.34
N TYR A 758 -1.71 31.56 6.85
CA TYR A 758 -3.11 31.23 6.57
C TYR A 758 -3.95 31.24 7.86
N GLU A 759 -3.49 30.57 8.92
CA GLU A 759 -4.17 30.50 10.21
C GLU A 759 -4.33 31.89 10.83
N GLU A 760 -3.30 32.75 10.78
CA GLU A 760 -3.39 34.12 11.29
C GLU A 760 -4.49 34.90 10.54
N ALA A 761 -4.51 34.81 9.21
CA ALA A 761 -5.49 35.48 8.38
C ALA A 761 -6.92 34.95 8.62
N ALA A 762 -7.11 33.63 8.60
CA ALA A 762 -8.40 32.98 8.78
C ALA A 762 -8.97 33.20 10.19
N ASN A 763 -8.14 33.12 11.22
CA ASN A 763 -8.57 33.37 12.61
C ASN A 763 -8.92 34.85 12.84
N ALA A 764 -8.09 35.78 12.36
CA ALA A 764 -8.40 37.20 12.43
C ALA A 764 -9.73 37.51 11.74
N PHE A 765 -9.93 36.96 10.53
CA PHE A 765 -11.17 37.09 9.80
C PHE A 765 -12.38 36.51 10.57
N GLY A 766 -12.26 35.29 11.10
CA GLY A 766 -13.33 34.62 11.84
C GLY A 766 -13.74 35.38 13.10
N VAL A 767 -12.79 35.90 13.87
CA VAL A 767 -13.04 36.72 15.07
C VAL A 767 -13.73 38.04 14.73
N GLU A 768 -13.41 38.63 13.58
CA GLU A 768 -14.02 39.87 13.14
C GLU A 768 -15.40 39.69 12.50
N ASN A 769 -15.74 38.46 12.06
CA ASN A 769 -16.91 38.21 11.21
C ASN A 769 -17.90 37.16 11.75
N TYR A 770 -17.68 36.56 12.92
CA TYR A 770 -18.60 35.55 13.47
C TYR A 770 -20.04 36.07 13.67
N GLN A 771 -20.23 37.38 13.91
CA GLN A 771 -21.56 38.00 14.01
C GLN A 771 -22.35 38.01 12.69
N ASN A 772 -21.71 37.68 11.57
CA ASN A 772 -22.34 37.56 10.27
C ASN A 772 -23.10 36.23 10.10
N ILE A 773 -23.03 35.35 11.09
CA ILE A 773 -23.76 34.09 11.14
C ILE A 773 -25.05 34.28 11.96
N SER A 774 -26.17 33.83 11.40
CA SER A 774 -27.47 33.81 12.08
C SER A 774 -28.01 32.39 12.11
N TYR A 775 -28.42 31.92 13.29
CA TYR A 775 -28.93 30.57 13.51
C TYR A 775 -30.47 30.56 13.69
N ASN A 776 -31.12 29.56 13.11
CA ASN A 776 -32.56 29.30 13.26
C ASN A 776 -32.78 28.03 14.10
N ARG A 777 -32.65 28.18 15.42
CA ARG A 777 -32.76 27.06 16.36
C ARG A 777 -34.03 26.24 16.23
N SER A 778 -35.17 26.91 16.06
CA SER A 778 -36.47 26.25 15.94
C SER A 778 -36.60 25.30 14.74
N ALA A 779 -35.75 25.41 13.71
CA ALA A 779 -35.80 24.57 12.53
C ALA A 779 -35.16 23.17 12.73
N TYR A 780 -34.22 23.02 13.67
CA TYR A 780 -33.48 21.77 13.87
C TYR A 780 -33.62 21.14 15.26
N GLU A 781 -34.37 21.76 16.17
CA GLU A 781 -34.66 21.18 17.50
C GLU A 781 -35.21 19.75 17.42
N SER A 782 -35.91 19.39 16.34
CA SER A 782 -36.45 18.03 16.16
C SER A 782 -35.39 16.93 16.04
N LEU A 783 -34.13 17.26 15.72
CA LEU A 783 -33.08 16.26 15.49
C LEU A 783 -32.66 15.51 16.76
N TRP A 784 -32.70 16.18 17.92
CA TRP A 784 -32.16 15.66 19.17
C TRP A 784 -33.19 15.57 20.30
N LYS A 785 -34.35 16.21 20.14
CA LYS A 785 -35.35 16.35 21.21
C LYS A 785 -35.92 15.03 21.75
N ASP A 786 -35.86 13.96 20.95
CA ASP A 786 -36.37 12.64 21.31
C ASP A 786 -35.24 11.62 21.60
N LEU A 787 -33.97 12.07 21.66
CA LEU A 787 -32.78 11.23 21.87
C LEU A 787 -32.22 11.27 23.30
N ASP A 788 -32.72 12.18 24.15
CA ASP A 788 -32.30 12.36 25.56
C ASP A 788 -33.03 11.44 26.56
#